data_AF-A0A2N2DYT2-F1
#
_entry.id   AF-A0A2N2DYT2-F1
#
_cell.length_a   1.000
_cell.length_b   1.000
_cell.length_c   1.000
_cell.angle_alpha   90.00
_cell.angle_beta   90.00
_cell.angle_gamma   90.00
#
_symmetry.space_group_name_H-M   'P 1'
#
loop_
_entity.id
_entity.type
_entity.pdbx_description
1 polymer ?
#
loop_
_entity_poly.entity_id
_entity_poly.type
_entity_poly.pdbx_seq_one_letter_code
_entity_poly.pdbx_strand_id
1 'polypeptide(L)'
;MIITFEYSINSEQVFRFMGYKKKTDYPPELLREVELAILESSEYIQAKAIIEEVYFTFDEPKRAIILPKGQNIYNECLIEKVKNSSFLLMGITTLGPGFAEKESSNDGMWGIKNLILDAIGCAVLNNINQQLRNIIKVEYYKRGLELTHRLTPGENDIPLELQKVIFELLDTEILGVYLTKALMMEPLKSCSVIYGVVRQENLTKESTAIQEDGCSECNLEECIFREEQLSHQVVVIKGAETKTLISQHGENLYQLLIRNGVKVTNSCGGNHSCGKCVVQLEAQLPIPMSSREKNLLLSKKTESGARLSCFINVEQDLEVALPVESKAQIYVQGHKRFGKRKSRDREPDGDSPYGIAVDLGTTTVAVYLLDLETGEDIDIISFLNPQQVYGADVLTRINYTLQQKKGLMQLNCKIIESINTAIKELCKRNSLHSDNIYEMTVVGNTTMLYLFLGLPCNKLAQAPYSPVYTCGTKIAPNDLDIKINRIGRLIVLPGISAFAGADTLAAVGACGMHEDSDINLLIDIGTNGEIVLGNKDRMISCSTAAGPAFEGGRITCGIGGVSGAIDHVNFRWDKLYTTINNQDPVGICGSGVLDVIAELLRYGIIDKSGRMKKKNEMRSLLSSQLLDRLIENEGQPAFLLDKDTRIIVTQKDVREFQLAKGAIYAGISILLKQLKIGPSDIGKVYLAGGFGNYLDLTNAFAVKLIQAEFHDLIVPIGNAAGSGARIAIASKGFYQSLKKAKEQIEYLELSLVPEFQADYIKALDF
;
A
#
# COMPACT_ATOMS: atom_id res chain seq x y z
N MET A 1 22.47 29.16 -1.12
CA MET A 1 21.03 29.54 -1.11
C MET A 1 20.66 30.18 0.22
N ILE A 2 19.93 31.31 0.21
CA ILE A 2 19.41 31.95 1.44
C ILE A 2 17.96 31.49 1.67
N ILE A 3 17.65 31.08 2.89
CA ILE A 3 16.33 30.59 3.29
C ILE A 3 15.85 31.42 4.48
N THR A 4 14.59 31.86 4.43
CA THR A 4 13.87 32.48 5.55
C THR A 4 12.86 31.49 6.10
N PHE A 5 12.69 31.43 7.42
CA PHE A 5 11.80 30.46 8.06
C PHE A 5 10.58 31.13 8.70
N GLU A 6 9.42 30.49 8.55
CA GLU A 6 8.30 30.66 9.48
C GLU A 6 8.50 29.69 10.64
N TYR A 7 8.19 30.11 11.87
CA TYR A 7 8.36 29.27 13.06
C TYR A 7 7.22 29.49 14.05
N SER A 8 6.96 28.46 14.86
CA SER A 8 6.04 28.52 16.00
C SER A 8 6.77 28.07 17.24
N ILE A 9 6.67 28.83 18.32
CA ILE A 9 7.35 28.50 19.58
C ILE A 9 6.35 27.81 20.51
N ASN A 10 6.63 26.55 20.84
CA ASN A 10 5.87 25.82 21.84
C ASN A 10 6.46 26.11 23.23
N SER A 11 5.64 26.59 24.17
CA SER A 11 6.07 26.85 25.55
C SER A 11 6.66 25.62 26.23
N GLU A 12 6.19 24.41 25.92
CA GLU A 12 6.75 23.16 26.45
C GLU A 12 8.22 22.95 26.03
N GLN A 13 8.59 23.32 24.80
CA GLN A 13 9.99 23.25 24.37
C GLN A 13 10.85 24.27 25.11
N VAL A 14 10.33 25.48 25.33
CA VAL A 14 11.02 26.52 26.13
C VAL A 14 11.23 26.04 27.56
N PHE A 15 10.21 25.48 28.20
CA PHE A 15 10.31 24.91 29.54
C PHE A 15 11.33 23.77 29.63
N ARG A 16 11.46 22.92 28.60
CA ARG A 16 12.50 21.89 28.54
C ARG A 16 13.91 22.49 28.49
N PHE A 17 14.14 23.53 27.69
CA PHE A 17 15.42 24.25 27.67
C PHE A 17 15.71 25.00 28.98
N MET A 18 14.67 25.36 29.74
CA MET A 18 14.80 25.88 31.10
C MET A 18 15.00 24.79 32.17
N GLY A 19 14.99 23.50 31.78
CA GLY A 19 15.28 22.36 32.67
C GLY A 19 14.05 21.67 33.28
N TYR A 20 12.82 22.02 32.88
CA TYR A 20 11.60 21.39 33.37
C TYR A 20 11.24 20.13 32.57
N LYS A 21 11.00 19.02 33.26
CA LYS A 21 10.70 17.71 32.62
C LYS A 21 9.22 17.53 32.26
N LYS A 22 8.29 17.93 33.12
CA LYS A 22 6.84 17.71 32.93
C LYS A 22 6.04 18.99 33.10
N LYS A 23 4.94 19.09 32.35
CA LYS A 23 4.00 20.22 32.40
C LYS A 23 3.39 20.47 33.78
N THR A 24 3.26 19.43 34.60
CA THR A 24 2.82 19.53 36.00
C THR A 24 3.79 20.32 36.89
N ASP A 25 5.04 20.45 36.45
CA ASP A 25 6.11 21.05 37.24
C ASP A 25 6.29 22.54 36.92
N TYR A 26 5.48 23.09 36.00
CA TYR A 26 5.59 24.48 35.55
C TYR A 26 4.95 25.42 36.57
N PRO A 27 5.70 26.35 37.19
CA PRO A 27 5.11 27.37 38.05
C PRO A 27 4.13 28.23 37.23
N PRO A 28 2.86 28.41 37.64
CA PRO A 28 1.87 29.15 36.85
C PRO A 28 2.28 30.58 36.51
N GLU A 29 2.97 31.26 37.45
CA GLU A 29 3.52 32.60 37.24
C GLU A 29 4.59 32.61 36.15
N LEU A 30 5.43 31.56 36.10
CA LEU A 30 6.48 31.43 35.09
C LEU A 30 5.92 31.05 33.71
N LEU A 31 4.87 30.24 33.65
CA LEU A 31 4.18 29.89 32.40
C LEU A 31 3.68 31.14 31.67
N ARG A 32 3.05 32.05 32.42
CA ARG A 32 2.58 33.32 31.87
C ARG A 32 3.74 34.18 31.34
N GLU A 33 4.84 34.27 32.07
CA GLU A 33 6.03 35.03 31.62
C GLU A 33 6.65 34.42 30.36
N VAL A 34 6.71 33.08 30.25
CA VAL A 34 7.19 32.38 29.05
C VAL A 34 6.30 32.68 27.84
N GLU A 35 4.97 32.57 28.00
CA GLU A 35 4.03 32.84 26.90
C GLU A 35 4.11 34.30 26.42
N LEU A 36 4.24 35.26 27.33
CA LEU A 36 4.43 36.67 26.99
C LEU A 36 5.76 36.91 26.27
N ALA A 37 6.86 36.31 26.76
CA ALA A 37 8.17 36.43 26.15
C ALA A 37 8.22 35.79 24.76
N ILE A 38 7.50 34.69 24.53
CA ILE A 38 7.34 34.09 23.21
C ILE A 38 6.71 35.08 22.23
N LEU A 39 5.60 35.71 22.62
CA LEU A 39 4.93 36.72 21.79
C LEU A 39 5.85 37.91 21.51
N GLU A 40 6.52 38.46 22.53
CA GLU A 40 7.47 39.58 22.39
C GLU A 40 8.66 39.22 21.49
N SER A 41 9.19 38.00 21.61
CA SER A 41 10.38 37.57 20.84
C SER A 41 10.16 37.53 19.33
N SER A 42 8.91 37.34 18.88
CA SER A 42 8.58 37.26 17.46
C SER A 42 8.89 38.54 16.67
N GLU A 43 8.93 39.70 17.35
CA GLU A 43 9.24 40.99 16.72
C GLU A 43 10.73 41.17 16.38
N TYR A 44 11.61 40.43 17.06
CA TYR A 44 13.07 40.63 16.99
C TYR A 44 13.82 39.45 16.35
N ILE A 45 13.17 38.30 16.19
CA ILE A 45 13.77 37.13 15.53
C ILE A 45 13.65 37.25 14.01
N GLN A 46 14.78 37.12 13.34
CA GLN A 46 14.89 37.06 11.88
C GLN A 46 15.55 35.73 11.49
N ALA A 47 14.78 34.65 11.60
CA ALA A 47 15.26 33.30 11.31
C ALA A 47 15.68 33.14 9.84
N LYS A 48 16.99 32.96 9.62
CA LYS A 48 17.59 32.82 8.28
C LYS A 48 18.62 31.70 8.27
N ALA A 49 18.86 31.16 7.08
CA ALA A 49 19.96 30.25 6.82
C ALA A 49 20.65 30.53 5.50
N ILE A 50 21.92 30.17 5.43
CA ILE A 50 22.68 30.01 4.19
C ILE A 50 23.16 28.56 4.13
N ILE A 51 23.06 27.94 2.96
CA ILE A 51 23.62 26.61 2.71
C ILE A 51 24.20 26.54 1.31
N GLU A 52 25.38 25.94 1.18
CA GLU A 52 26.11 25.80 -0.08
C GLU A 52 26.62 24.38 -0.29
N GLU A 53 26.71 23.98 -1.57
CA GLU A 53 27.35 22.74 -2.00
C GLU A 53 28.87 22.93 -2.02
N VAL A 54 29.59 22.10 -1.28
CA VAL A 54 31.04 22.11 -1.17
C VAL A 54 31.58 20.78 -1.67
N TYR A 55 32.11 20.78 -2.88
CA TYR A 55 32.76 19.62 -3.49
C TYR A 55 34.13 19.42 -2.86
N PHE A 56 34.51 18.18 -2.57
CA PHE A 56 35.78 17.85 -1.92
C PHE A 56 36.45 16.66 -2.60
N THR A 57 37.75 16.50 -2.36
CA THR A 57 38.49 15.29 -2.73
C THR A 57 39.04 14.62 -1.48
N PHE A 58 38.93 13.30 -1.39
CA PHE A 58 39.50 12.53 -0.30
C PHE A 58 40.92 12.05 -0.69
N ASP A 59 41.93 12.52 0.04
CA ASP A 59 43.33 12.05 -0.06
C ASP A 59 43.48 10.83 0.86
N GLU A 60 43.30 9.63 0.31
CA GLU A 60 43.42 8.36 1.05
C GLU A 60 44.76 8.22 1.78
N PRO A 61 45.94 8.44 1.14
CA PRO A 61 47.23 8.34 1.81
C PRO A 61 47.38 9.24 3.04
N LYS A 62 46.85 10.47 2.97
CA LYS A 62 46.94 11.43 4.09
C LYS A 62 45.76 11.37 5.04
N ARG A 63 44.73 10.56 4.74
CA ARG A 63 43.41 10.58 5.39
C ARG A 63 42.93 12.01 5.60
N ALA A 64 42.74 12.74 4.50
CA ALA A 64 42.35 14.15 4.56
C ALA A 64 41.25 14.49 3.56
N ILE A 65 40.30 15.32 3.99
CA ILE A 65 39.33 15.97 3.09
C ILE A 65 39.97 17.26 2.60
N ILE A 66 40.16 17.37 1.28
CA ILE A 66 40.69 18.56 0.63
C ILE A 66 39.53 19.34 0.03
N LEU A 67 39.38 20.60 0.46
CA LEU A 67 38.30 21.50 0.04
C LEU A 67 38.74 22.44 -1.10
N PRO A 68 37.80 23.09 -1.81
CA PRO A 68 38.10 23.82 -3.06
C PRO A 68 39.12 24.95 -2.94
N LYS A 69 39.27 25.57 -1.77
CA LYS A 69 40.23 26.65 -1.52
C LYS A 69 41.55 26.15 -0.91
N GLY A 70 41.81 24.84 -0.94
CA GLY A 70 43.06 24.21 -0.50
C GLY A 70 43.13 23.91 1.00
N GLN A 71 42.03 24.06 1.74
CA GLN A 71 41.96 23.65 3.14
C GLN A 71 41.97 22.13 3.25
N ASN A 72 42.67 21.61 4.26
CA ASN A 72 42.76 20.20 4.56
C ASN A 72 42.13 19.91 5.93
N ILE A 73 41.17 18.99 5.99
CA ILE A 73 40.55 18.55 7.24
C ILE A 73 41.03 17.12 7.56
N TYR A 74 41.67 16.98 8.73
CA TYR A 74 42.28 15.74 9.23
C TYR A 74 41.49 15.11 10.39
N ASN A 75 40.17 15.27 10.40
CA ASN A 75 39.33 14.75 11.48
C ASN A 75 38.73 13.40 11.12
N GLU A 76 39.15 12.35 11.82
CA GLU A 76 38.77 10.97 11.55
C GLU A 76 37.25 10.73 11.68
N CYS A 77 36.61 11.33 12.68
CA CYS A 77 35.15 11.24 12.88
C CYS A 77 34.39 11.83 11.69
N LEU A 78 34.78 13.02 11.22
CA LEU A 78 34.18 13.64 10.03
C LEU A 78 34.45 12.81 8.77
N ILE A 79 35.70 12.37 8.57
CA ILE A 79 36.12 11.58 7.41
C ILE A 79 35.28 10.32 7.28
N GLU A 80 35.18 9.51 8.33
CA GLU A 80 34.42 8.26 8.28
C GLU A 80 32.94 8.49 7.92
N LYS A 81 32.38 9.61 8.38
CA LYS A 81 30.98 9.97 8.14
C LYS A 81 30.70 10.51 6.75
N VAL A 82 31.68 11.14 6.09
CA VAL A 82 31.45 11.83 4.81
C VAL A 82 32.28 11.32 3.64
N LYS A 83 33.27 10.44 3.82
CA LYS A 83 34.16 9.95 2.74
C LYS A 83 33.45 9.35 1.52
N ASN A 84 32.25 8.79 1.72
CA ASN A 84 31.44 8.20 0.65
C ASN A 84 30.49 9.22 -0.03
N SER A 85 30.54 10.48 0.40
CA SER A 85 29.70 11.56 -0.13
C SER A 85 30.25 12.08 -1.45
N SER A 86 29.34 12.39 -2.37
CA SER A 86 29.67 13.06 -3.64
C SER A 86 30.09 14.51 -3.43
N PHE A 87 29.51 15.18 -2.42
CA PHE A 87 29.87 16.52 -1.97
C PHE A 87 29.30 16.74 -0.55
N LEU A 88 29.66 17.87 0.07
CA LEU A 88 29.15 18.31 1.37
C LEU A 88 28.13 19.42 1.17
N LEU A 89 27.15 19.50 2.05
CA LEU A 89 26.36 20.71 2.26
C LEU A 89 26.83 21.36 3.55
N MET A 90 27.38 22.57 3.45
CA MET A 90 27.77 23.36 4.62
C MET A 90 26.83 24.55 4.74
N GLY A 91 26.35 24.82 5.95
CA GLY A 91 25.41 25.91 6.18
C GLY A 91 25.50 26.53 7.55
N ILE A 92 24.87 27.70 7.70
CA ILE A 92 24.68 28.41 8.96
C ILE A 92 23.22 28.79 9.08
N THR A 93 22.64 28.56 10.26
CA THR A 93 21.33 29.05 10.70
C THR A 93 21.52 30.12 11.76
N THR A 94 20.68 31.16 11.78
CA THR A 94 20.72 32.21 12.81
C THR A 94 19.34 32.78 13.08
N LEU A 95 19.13 33.29 14.30
CA LEU A 95 17.96 34.11 14.65
C LEU A 95 18.15 35.60 14.35
N GLY A 96 19.35 35.99 13.90
CA GLY A 96 19.68 37.37 13.53
C GLY A 96 20.08 38.25 14.73
N PRO A 97 20.67 39.43 14.44
CA PRO A 97 21.25 40.30 15.47
C PRO A 97 20.22 40.96 16.39
N GLY A 98 19.00 41.24 15.89
CA GLY A 98 17.95 41.87 16.71
C GLY A 98 17.55 41.05 17.94
N PHE A 99 17.58 39.72 17.85
CA PHE A 99 17.33 38.85 18.99
C PHE A 99 18.46 38.94 20.03
N ALA A 100 19.72 38.96 19.59
CA ALA A 100 20.88 39.06 20.46
C ALA A 100 21.01 40.42 21.14
N GLU A 101 20.65 41.52 20.45
CA GLU A 101 20.55 42.85 21.06
C GLU A 101 19.52 42.85 22.19
N LYS A 102 18.35 42.23 21.97
CA LYS A 102 17.30 42.13 22.98
C LYS A 102 17.73 41.28 24.18
N GLU A 103 18.36 40.13 23.92
CA GLU A 103 18.93 39.24 24.94
C GLU A 103 19.98 39.96 25.80
N SER A 104 20.78 40.85 25.19
CA SER A 104 21.84 41.61 25.86
C SER A 104 21.34 42.90 26.56
N SER A 105 20.23 43.50 26.12
CA SER A 105 19.73 44.78 26.64
C SER A 105 19.08 44.75 28.04
N ASN A 106 18.81 43.56 28.58
CA ASN A 106 18.17 43.36 29.88
C ASN A 106 19.21 43.34 31.03
N ASP A 107 20.01 44.39 31.16
CA ASP A 107 21.07 44.53 32.18
C ASP A 107 20.54 44.83 33.60
N GLY A 108 19.23 44.75 33.83
CA GLY A 108 18.58 44.99 35.11
C GLY A 108 18.18 43.70 35.82
N MET A 109 19.03 43.22 36.74
CA MET A 109 18.87 42.00 37.54
C MET A 109 19.09 40.73 36.71
N TRP A 110 19.94 39.81 37.17
CA TRP A 110 20.22 38.48 36.56
C TRP A 110 18.94 37.61 36.54
N GLY A 111 17.99 37.99 35.70
CA GLY A 111 16.58 37.71 35.86
C GLY A 111 16.12 36.55 34.99
N ILE A 112 15.04 35.92 35.46
CA ILE A 112 14.33 34.83 34.79
C ILE A 112 14.00 35.17 33.32
N LYS A 113 13.83 36.45 32.97
CA LYS A 113 13.56 36.91 31.61
C LYS A 113 14.68 36.60 30.62
N ASN A 114 15.95 36.72 31.00
CA ASN A 114 17.07 36.38 30.11
C ASN A 114 17.20 34.87 29.93
N LEU A 115 16.93 34.10 30.99
CA LEU A 115 16.87 32.63 30.91
C LEU A 115 15.73 32.17 29.97
N ILE A 116 14.56 32.83 30.04
CA ILE A 116 13.43 32.55 29.15
C ILE A 116 13.80 32.89 27.70
N LEU A 117 14.40 34.06 27.44
CA LEU A 117 14.84 34.43 26.10
C LEU A 117 15.91 33.48 25.56
N ASP A 118 16.91 33.11 26.37
CA ASP A 118 17.94 32.16 25.97
C ASP A 118 17.32 30.80 25.56
N ALA A 119 16.36 30.31 26.36
CA ALA A 119 15.62 29.08 26.11
C ALA A 119 14.72 29.17 24.86
N ILE A 120 14.05 30.31 24.64
CA ILE A 120 13.30 30.59 23.41
C ILE A 120 14.24 30.53 22.21
N GLY A 121 15.41 31.17 22.31
CA GLY A 121 16.41 31.18 21.25
C GLY A 121 16.87 29.77 20.90
N CYS A 122 17.14 28.93 21.90
CA CYS A 122 17.48 27.52 21.70
C CYS A 122 16.35 26.72 21.03
N ALA A 123 15.10 26.92 21.47
CA ALA A 123 13.94 26.23 20.92
C ALA A 123 13.71 26.58 19.45
N VAL A 124 13.76 27.89 19.11
CA VAL A 124 13.59 28.35 17.72
C VAL A 124 14.75 27.88 16.86
N LEU A 125 15.99 28.01 17.33
CA LEU A 125 17.16 27.58 16.59
C LEU A 125 17.12 26.08 16.27
N ASN A 126 16.66 25.25 17.21
CA ASN A 126 16.44 23.82 16.97
C ASN A 126 15.36 23.56 15.92
N ASN A 127 14.21 24.25 16.03
CA ASN A 127 13.11 24.13 15.08
C ASN A 127 13.54 24.49 13.65
N ILE A 128 14.24 25.61 13.45
CA ILE A 128 14.66 26.03 12.10
C ILE A 128 15.73 25.10 11.52
N ASN A 129 16.59 24.49 12.35
CA ASN A 129 17.53 23.48 11.89
C ASN A 129 16.81 22.22 11.39
N GLN A 130 15.75 21.80 12.07
CA GLN A 130 14.91 20.69 11.63
C GLN A 130 14.17 21.02 10.33
N GLN A 131 13.64 22.23 10.20
CA GLN A 131 13.02 22.71 8.96
C GLN A 131 14.02 22.76 7.80
N LEU A 132 15.20 23.35 8.02
CA LEU A 132 16.28 23.40 7.02
C LEU A 132 16.57 22.01 6.49
N ARG A 133 16.77 21.04 7.39
CA ARG A 133 17.01 19.63 7.05
C ARG A 133 15.91 19.04 6.19
N ASN A 134 14.64 19.27 6.54
CA ASN A 134 13.52 18.74 5.78
C ASN A 134 13.45 19.33 4.37
N ILE A 135 13.70 20.63 4.24
CA ILE A 135 13.77 21.32 2.95
C ILE A 135 14.86 20.70 2.08
N ILE A 136 16.10 20.60 2.60
CA ILE A 136 17.21 20.03 1.83
C ILE A 136 16.99 18.55 1.54
N LYS A 137 16.46 17.77 2.49
CA LYS A 137 16.21 16.34 2.27
C LYS A 137 15.25 16.12 1.11
N VAL A 138 14.14 16.87 1.06
CA VAL A 138 13.17 16.77 -0.05
C VAL A 138 13.78 17.22 -1.38
N GLU A 139 14.56 18.31 -1.36
CA GLU A 139 15.22 18.86 -2.54
C GLU A 139 16.20 17.85 -3.18
N TYR A 140 17.09 17.25 -2.39
CA TYR A 140 18.11 16.32 -2.88
C TYR A 140 17.56 14.92 -3.14
N TYR A 141 16.52 14.48 -2.41
CA TYR A 141 15.85 13.21 -2.67
C TYR A 141 15.24 13.15 -4.09
N LYS A 142 14.64 14.26 -4.56
CA LYS A 142 14.15 14.37 -5.95
C LYS A 142 15.24 14.21 -7.00
N ARG A 143 16.51 14.41 -6.63
CA ARG A 143 17.68 14.30 -7.49
C ARG A 143 18.37 12.92 -7.38
N GLY A 144 17.77 11.96 -6.68
CA GLY A 144 18.34 10.62 -6.46
C GLY A 144 19.49 10.59 -5.44
N LEU A 145 19.57 11.61 -4.58
CA LEU A 145 20.62 11.79 -3.58
C LEU A 145 20.02 11.70 -2.17
N GLU A 146 20.82 11.25 -1.20
CA GLU A 146 20.45 11.25 0.22
C GLU A 146 21.48 11.99 1.07
N LEU A 147 21.04 12.41 2.25
CA LEU A 147 21.86 13.15 3.21
C LEU A 147 22.33 12.22 4.32
N THR A 148 23.57 12.39 4.76
CA THR A 148 24.04 11.82 6.03
C THR A 148 23.35 12.52 7.21
N HIS A 149 23.61 12.07 8.44
CA HIS A 149 23.23 12.81 9.64
C HIS A 149 23.92 14.18 9.70
N ARG A 150 23.33 15.11 10.46
CA ARG A 150 23.86 16.45 10.70
C ARG A 150 25.14 16.36 11.52
N LEU A 151 26.13 17.13 11.11
CA LEU A 151 27.39 17.30 11.82
C LEU A 151 27.58 18.78 12.14
N THR A 152 28.08 19.07 13.33
CA THR A 152 28.28 20.44 13.83
C THR A 152 29.68 20.53 14.45
N PRO A 153 30.50 21.53 14.10
CA PRO A 153 31.75 21.80 14.82
C PRO A 153 31.53 22.00 16.32
N GLY A 154 32.29 21.30 17.16
CA GLY A 154 32.14 21.33 18.62
C GLY A 154 31.17 20.27 19.17
N GLU A 155 30.45 19.53 18.32
CA GLU A 155 29.70 18.33 18.72
C GLU A 155 30.48 17.06 18.41
N ASN A 156 30.42 16.07 19.31
CA ASN A 156 31.22 14.84 19.24
C ASN A 156 32.73 15.17 19.14
N ASP A 157 33.52 14.29 18.51
CA ASP A 157 34.96 14.51 18.29
C ASP A 157 35.26 15.46 17.10
N ILE A 158 34.34 16.37 16.73
CA ILE A 158 34.53 17.33 15.63
C ILE A 158 35.10 18.65 16.18
N PRO A 159 36.30 19.08 15.75
CA PRO A 159 36.97 20.27 16.28
C PRO A 159 36.21 21.55 15.96
N LEU A 160 36.15 22.46 16.94
CA LEU A 160 35.51 23.78 16.78
C LEU A 160 36.25 24.65 15.75
N GLU A 161 37.54 24.40 15.53
CA GLU A 161 38.37 25.04 14.49
C GLU A 161 37.78 24.92 13.09
N LEU A 162 36.96 23.89 12.85
CA LEU A 162 36.26 23.70 11.57
C LEU A 162 35.26 24.83 11.26
N GLN A 163 34.82 25.61 12.27
CA GLN A 163 34.04 26.83 12.06
C GLN A 163 34.75 27.79 11.09
N LYS A 164 36.08 27.95 11.20
CA LYS A 164 36.84 28.84 10.30
C LYS A 164 36.68 28.46 8.84
N VAL A 165 36.71 27.15 8.57
CA VAL A 165 36.57 26.61 7.22
C VAL A 165 35.17 26.89 6.67
N ILE A 166 34.13 26.73 7.48
CA ILE A 166 32.75 27.06 7.09
C ILE A 166 32.62 28.55 6.75
N PHE A 167 33.16 29.44 7.60
CA PHE A 167 33.12 30.89 7.39
C PHE A 167 33.97 31.35 6.20
N GLU A 168 35.05 30.64 5.86
CA GLU A 168 35.83 30.92 4.64
C GLU A 168 35.09 30.51 3.36
N LEU A 169 34.18 29.54 3.43
CA LEU A 169 33.47 28.99 2.28
C LEU A 169 32.09 29.62 2.04
N LEU A 170 31.45 30.12 3.10
CA LEU A 170 30.11 30.73 3.04
C LEU A 170 30.19 32.26 3.10
N ASP A 171 29.26 32.92 2.41
CA ASP A 171 29.07 34.38 2.52
C ASP A 171 28.21 34.70 3.76
N THR A 172 28.84 34.66 4.94
CA THR A 172 28.15 34.78 6.24
C THR A 172 27.76 36.22 6.58
N GLU A 173 28.37 37.22 5.91
CA GLU A 173 28.06 38.63 6.08
C GLU A 173 26.59 38.92 5.72
N ILE A 174 26.04 38.22 4.73
CA ILE A 174 24.63 38.35 4.34
C ILE A 174 23.67 37.93 5.46
N LEU A 175 24.08 36.99 6.32
CA LEU A 175 23.31 36.61 7.51
C LEU A 175 23.56 37.55 8.69
N GLY A 176 24.56 38.43 8.61
CA GLY A 176 25.03 39.23 9.74
C GLY A 176 25.68 38.38 10.84
N VAL A 177 26.26 37.23 10.49
CA VAL A 177 26.92 36.33 11.45
C VAL A 177 28.44 36.40 11.26
N TYR A 178 29.15 36.59 12.36
CA TYR A 178 30.61 36.72 12.42
C TYR A 178 31.22 35.69 13.37
N LEU A 179 32.48 35.34 13.14
CA LEU A 179 33.24 34.43 14.00
C LEU A 179 34.23 35.21 14.87
N THR A 180 34.11 35.09 16.18
CA THR A 180 35.03 35.70 17.14
C THR A 180 36.41 35.03 17.12
N LYS A 181 37.42 35.66 17.75
CA LYS A 181 38.76 35.05 17.91
C LYS A 181 38.73 33.71 18.67
N ALA A 182 37.72 33.52 19.53
CA ALA A 182 37.48 32.30 20.29
C ALA A 182 36.63 31.26 19.53
N LEU A 183 36.34 31.49 18.24
CA LEU A 183 35.56 30.60 17.37
C LEU A 183 34.08 30.46 17.75
N MET A 184 33.59 31.39 18.58
CA MET A 184 32.15 31.55 18.84
C MET A 184 31.52 32.41 17.75
N MET A 185 30.28 32.09 17.39
CA MET A 185 29.50 32.88 16.42
C MET A 185 28.81 34.05 17.13
N GLU A 186 28.74 35.18 16.43
CA GLU A 186 28.03 36.38 16.85
C GLU A 186 27.09 36.79 15.71
N PRO A 187 25.76 36.74 15.89
CA PRO A 187 25.00 36.45 17.12
C PRO A 187 25.18 35.03 17.69
N LEU A 188 25.09 34.89 19.02
CA LEU A 188 25.27 33.62 19.75
C LEU A 188 24.23 32.56 19.37
N LYS A 189 23.00 32.96 19.06
CA LYS A 189 21.92 32.07 18.59
C LYS A 189 22.06 31.77 17.10
N SER A 190 23.21 31.20 16.75
CA SER A 190 23.54 30.71 15.42
C SER A 190 24.09 29.29 15.51
N CYS A 191 23.87 28.47 14.48
CA CYS A 191 24.35 27.09 14.43
C CYS A 191 24.88 26.77 13.03
N SER A 192 26.08 26.21 12.95
CA SER A 192 26.67 25.73 11.71
C SER A 192 26.40 24.24 11.53
N VAL A 193 26.16 23.82 10.30
CA VAL A 193 25.76 22.45 9.96
C VAL A 193 26.55 21.94 8.76
N ILE A 194 26.86 20.65 8.78
CA ILE A 194 27.52 19.92 7.71
C ILE A 194 26.70 18.64 7.45
N TYR A 195 26.39 18.38 6.18
CA TYR A 195 25.81 17.12 5.72
C TYR A 195 26.66 16.55 4.58
N GLY A 196 26.92 15.25 4.59
CA GLY A 196 27.38 14.53 3.40
C GLY A 196 26.22 14.24 2.47
N VAL A 197 26.42 14.35 1.16
CA VAL A 197 25.42 14.00 0.15
C VAL A 197 25.88 12.77 -0.62
N VAL A 198 25.14 11.67 -0.51
CA VAL A 198 25.48 10.37 -1.10
C VAL A 198 24.50 10.00 -2.21
N ARG A 199 24.94 9.24 -3.21
CA ARG A 199 24.01 8.62 -4.17
C ARG A 199 23.28 7.47 -3.51
N GLN A 200 22.00 7.31 -3.82
CA GLN A 200 21.16 6.24 -3.23
C GLN A 200 21.74 4.84 -3.41
N GLU A 201 22.42 4.58 -4.53
CA GLU A 201 23.10 3.32 -4.83
C GLU A 201 24.33 3.03 -3.94
N ASN A 202 24.90 4.05 -3.29
CA ASN A 202 26.10 3.96 -2.47
C ASN A 202 25.83 4.06 -0.96
N LEU A 203 24.55 4.02 -0.55
CA LEU A 203 24.16 4.03 0.86
C LEU A 203 24.62 2.74 1.56
N THR A 204 25.57 2.86 2.48
CA THR A 204 25.98 1.76 3.38
C THR A 204 25.18 1.83 4.68
N LYS A 205 25.02 0.69 5.37
CA LYS A 205 24.37 0.63 6.69
C LYS A 205 24.97 1.61 7.71
N GLU A 206 26.28 1.87 7.62
CA GLU A 206 27.01 2.81 8.48
C GLU A 206 26.67 4.27 8.18
N SER A 207 26.37 4.62 6.92
CA SER A 207 25.97 5.99 6.54
C SER A 207 24.52 6.35 6.94
N THR A 208 23.68 5.34 7.19
CA THR A 208 22.28 5.48 7.64
C THR A 208 22.09 5.22 9.13
N ALA A 209 23.12 4.73 9.83
CA ALA A 209 23.07 4.42 11.24
C ALA A 209 23.18 5.73 12.05
N ILE A 210 22.02 6.36 12.24
CA ILE A 210 21.54 7.17 13.37
C ILE A 210 20.39 7.98 12.76
N GLN A 211 19.17 7.45 12.89
CA GLN A 211 17.99 8.30 12.80
C GLN A 211 18.13 9.35 13.90
N GLU A 212 18.06 10.63 13.54
CA GLU A 212 18.20 11.77 14.47
C GLU A 212 17.10 11.88 15.53
N ASP A 213 16.15 10.94 15.58
CA ASP A 213 15.42 10.63 16.81
C ASP A 213 16.35 9.85 17.76
N GLY A 214 17.50 10.47 18.08
CA GLY A 214 18.51 9.90 18.96
C GLY A 214 17.89 9.42 20.26
N CYS A 215 16.78 10.01 20.72
CA CYS A 215 16.03 9.56 21.90
C CYS A 215 15.57 8.09 21.84
N SER A 216 15.23 7.56 20.66
CA SER A 216 14.69 6.20 20.50
C SER A 216 15.75 5.09 20.62
N GLU A 217 17.01 5.40 20.28
CA GLU A 217 18.17 4.49 20.40
C GLU A 217 19.19 4.96 21.47
N CYS A 218 18.93 6.09 22.14
CA CYS A 218 19.77 6.64 23.19
C CYS A 218 19.51 5.94 24.53
N ASN A 219 20.58 5.47 25.16
CA ASN A 219 20.54 4.76 26.44
C ASN A 219 20.48 5.70 27.66
N LEU A 220 20.40 7.03 27.47
CA LEU A 220 20.23 7.98 28.58
C LEU A 220 18.75 8.06 28.95
N GLU A 221 18.28 7.08 29.73
CA GLU A 221 16.87 6.94 30.14
C GLU A 221 16.34 8.18 30.88
N GLU A 222 17.19 8.91 31.61
CA GLU A 222 16.81 10.07 32.41
C GLU A 222 17.09 11.45 31.77
N CYS A 223 17.40 11.49 30.47
CA CYS A 223 17.71 12.73 29.76
C CYS A 223 16.56 13.75 29.84
N ILE A 224 16.81 14.94 30.39
CA ILE A 224 15.84 16.05 30.48
C ILE A 224 15.39 16.56 29.10
N PHE A 225 16.17 16.30 28.05
CA PHE A 225 15.90 16.65 26.66
C PHE A 225 15.28 15.50 25.85
N ARG A 226 14.98 14.35 26.49
CA ARG A 226 14.29 13.25 25.83
C ARG A 226 12.90 13.72 25.44
N GLU A 227 12.60 13.73 24.15
CA GLU A 227 11.25 14.08 23.69
C GLU A 227 10.28 12.98 24.13
N GLU A 228 9.50 13.24 25.19
CA GLU A 228 8.23 12.53 25.38
C GLU A 228 7.39 12.84 24.14
N GLN A 229 7.19 11.82 23.31
CA GLN A 229 6.34 11.91 22.14
C GLN A 229 4.94 12.26 22.64
N LEU A 230 4.46 13.47 22.32
CA LEU A 230 3.07 13.85 22.55
C LEU A 230 2.20 12.74 21.98
N SER A 231 1.41 12.09 22.83
CA SER A 231 0.57 10.98 22.46
C SER A 231 -0.89 11.32 22.71
N HIS A 232 -1.75 10.98 21.77
CA HIS A 232 -3.18 11.22 21.84
C HIS A 232 -3.93 9.91 21.96
N GLN A 233 -5.02 9.95 22.72
CA GLN A 233 -5.97 8.85 22.80
C GLN A 233 -6.96 8.95 21.65
N VAL A 234 -7.08 7.86 20.90
CA VAL A 234 -8.10 7.71 19.86
C VAL A 234 -9.08 6.63 20.29
N VAL A 235 -10.27 7.06 20.68
CA VAL A 235 -11.38 6.17 21.07
C VAL A 235 -12.12 5.77 19.81
N VAL A 236 -12.01 4.50 19.44
CA VAL A 236 -12.67 3.94 18.25
C VAL A 236 -13.96 3.26 18.65
N ILE A 237 -15.09 3.68 18.06
CA ILE A 237 -16.42 3.13 18.32
C ILE A 237 -16.89 2.36 17.09
N LYS A 238 -17.29 1.10 17.27
CA LYS A 238 -17.87 0.27 16.21
C LYS A 238 -19.10 -0.48 16.72
N GLY A 239 -20.29 0.03 16.42
CA GLY A 239 -21.54 -0.52 16.98
C GLY A 239 -21.56 -0.34 18.50
N ALA A 240 -21.58 -1.44 19.25
CA ALA A 240 -21.52 -1.44 20.72
C ALA A 240 -20.09 -1.64 21.28
N GLU A 241 -19.08 -1.82 20.44
CA GLU A 241 -17.69 -2.05 20.85
C GLU A 241 -16.90 -0.73 20.85
N THR A 242 -16.11 -0.51 21.91
CA THR A 242 -15.20 0.64 22.04
C THR A 242 -13.76 0.15 22.24
N LYS A 243 -12.82 0.73 21.50
CA LYS A 243 -11.39 0.42 21.60
C LYS A 243 -10.56 1.69 21.66
N THR A 244 -9.77 1.86 22.73
CA THR A 244 -8.85 2.99 22.87
C THR A 244 -7.50 2.65 22.26
N LEU A 245 -7.01 3.52 21.38
CA LEU A 245 -5.70 3.43 20.74
C LEU A 245 -4.82 4.61 21.18
N ILE A 246 -3.50 4.39 21.21
CA ILE A 246 -2.52 5.44 21.48
C ILE A 246 -1.81 5.82 20.18
N SER A 247 -1.93 7.10 19.82
CA SER A 247 -1.37 7.71 18.63
C SER A 247 -0.21 8.63 18.98
N GLN A 248 0.83 8.69 18.17
CA GLN A 248 1.79 9.81 18.25
C GLN A 248 1.14 11.08 17.66
N HIS A 249 1.52 12.26 18.15
CA HIS A 249 1.07 13.54 17.61
C HIS A 249 1.49 13.67 16.14
N GLY A 250 0.54 14.01 15.29
CA GLY A 250 0.71 14.08 13.84
C GLY A 250 0.63 12.72 13.11
N GLU A 251 0.50 11.60 13.84
CA GLU A 251 0.35 10.29 13.21
C GLU A 251 -0.95 10.23 12.39
N ASN A 252 -0.89 9.63 11.20
CA ASN A 252 -2.05 9.52 10.33
C ASN A 252 -3.09 8.54 10.92
N LEU A 253 -4.34 8.98 11.05
CA LEU A 253 -5.42 8.21 11.68
C LEU A 253 -5.67 6.88 10.96
N TYR A 254 -5.63 6.85 9.62
CA TYR A 254 -5.77 5.60 8.89
C TYR A 254 -4.67 4.61 9.26
N GLN A 255 -3.40 5.04 9.31
CA GLN A 255 -2.29 4.18 9.70
C GLN A 255 -2.44 3.68 11.15
N LEU A 256 -2.86 4.54 12.07
CA LEU A 256 -3.13 4.19 13.47
C LEU A 256 -4.20 3.09 13.58
N LEU A 257 -5.35 3.27 12.93
CA LEU A 257 -6.46 2.31 12.96
C LEU A 257 -5.98 0.96 12.41
N ILE A 258 -5.31 1.01 11.27
CA ILE A 258 -4.89 -0.14 10.50
C ILE A 258 -3.80 -0.95 11.24
N ARG A 259 -2.76 -0.30 11.81
CA ARG A 259 -1.72 -1.00 12.60
C ARG A 259 -2.26 -1.63 13.89
N ASN A 260 -3.36 -1.09 14.43
CA ASN A 260 -4.03 -1.64 15.61
C ASN A 260 -5.14 -2.64 15.27
N GLY A 261 -5.20 -3.11 14.01
CA GLY A 261 -6.13 -4.16 13.57
C GLY A 261 -7.58 -3.70 13.47
N VAL A 262 -7.84 -2.39 13.46
CA VAL A 262 -9.16 -1.82 13.24
C VAL A 262 -9.45 -1.82 11.74
N LYS A 263 -10.51 -2.51 11.33
CA LYS A 263 -10.91 -2.62 9.91
C LYS A 263 -11.58 -1.33 9.45
N VAL A 264 -10.98 -0.70 8.44
CA VAL A 264 -11.51 0.44 7.71
C VAL A 264 -11.47 0.11 6.22
N THR A 265 -12.58 0.27 5.51
CA THR A 265 -12.69 -0.02 4.08
C THR A 265 -11.65 0.80 3.31
N ASN A 266 -10.84 0.17 2.45
CA ASN A 266 -9.84 0.88 1.66
C ASN A 266 -9.51 0.15 0.36
N SER A 267 -9.01 0.86 -0.65
CA SER A 267 -8.49 0.25 -1.89
C SER A 267 -7.21 0.92 -2.39
N CYS A 268 -6.64 1.86 -1.63
CA CYS A 268 -5.45 2.60 -2.02
C CYS A 268 -4.34 2.63 -0.95
N GLY A 269 -4.51 1.90 0.16
CA GLY A 269 -3.53 1.90 1.25
C GLY A 269 -3.32 3.27 1.93
N GLY A 270 -4.31 4.17 1.86
CA GLY A 270 -4.21 5.50 2.47
C GLY A 270 -3.67 6.62 1.56
N ASN A 271 -3.40 6.34 0.29
CA ASN A 271 -2.82 7.29 -0.68
C ASN A 271 -3.81 8.34 -1.24
N HIS A 272 -4.85 8.70 -0.49
CA HIS A 272 -5.78 9.80 -0.82
C HIS A 272 -6.48 9.70 -2.19
N SER A 273 -6.66 8.49 -2.73
CA SER A 273 -7.11 8.31 -4.13
C SER A 273 -8.43 7.55 -4.31
N CYS A 274 -8.94 6.84 -3.29
CA CYS A 274 -10.12 5.99 -3.43
C CYS A 274 -11.38 6.48 -2.68
N GLY A 275 -11.24 7.38 -1.69
CA GLY A 275 -12.37 7.86 -0.89
C GLY A 275 -13.11 6.79 -0.07
N LYS A 276 -12.51 5.62 0.19
CA LYS A 276 -13.19 4.48 0.85
C LYS A 276 -13.01 4.43 2.37
N CYS A 277 -11.99 5.08 2.93
CA CYS A 277 -11.65 5.00 4.35
C CYS A 277 -12.49 5.92 5.25
N VAL A 278 -13.81 5.88 5.06
CA VAL A 278 -14.77 6.75 5.72
C VAL A 278 -14.84 6.43 7.22
N VAL A 279 -14.76 7.48 8.03
CA VAL A 279 -14.94 7.48 9.48
C VAL A 279 -15.84 8.64 9.87
N GLN A 280 -16.43 8.56 11.05
CA GLN A 280 -17.31 9.59 11.59
C GLN A 280 -16.61 10.27 12.77
N LEU A 281 -16.47 11.60 12.71
CA LEU A 281 -15.99 12.42 13.81
C LEU A 281 -17.14 13.21 14.43
N GLU A 282 -17.02 13.58 15.70
CA GLU A 282 -17.93 14.55 16.30
C GLU A 282 -17.85 15.92 15.60
N ALA A 283 -19.01 16.52 15.35
CA ALA A 283 -19.17 17.69 14.47
C ALA A 283 -18.50 19.00 14.96
N GLN A 284 -17.80 18.99 16.10
CA GLN A 284 -17.20 20.18 16.71
C GLN A 284 -15.67 20.23 16.66
N LEU A 285 -14.99 19.22 16.09
CA LEU A 285 -13.53 19.23 16.02
C LEU A 285 -13.03 20.14 14.86
N PRO A 286 -12.13 21.12 15.11
CA PRO A 286 -11.66 22.08 14.11
C PRO A 286 -10.59 21.48 13.16
N ILE A 287 -10.83 20.27 12.62
CA ILE A 287 -9.91 19.64 11.65
C ILE A 287 -10.30 20.12 10.25
N PRO A 288 -9.49 20.94 9.55
CA PRO A 288 -9.85 21.44 8.23
C PRO A 288 -10.03 20.29 7.22
N MET A 289 -11.02 20.41 6.34
CA MET A 289 -11.28 19.46 5.26
C MET A 289 -10.72 19.99 3.95
N SER A 290 -9.83 19.23 3.31
CA SER A 290 -9.28 19.63 2.01
C SER A 290 -10.34 19.56 0.91
N SER A 291 -10.18 20.37 -0.15
CA SER A 291 -11.08 20.30 -1.33
C SER A 291 -11.12 18.90 -1.96
N ARG A 292 -9.98 18.19 -1.94
CA ARG A 292 -9.85 16.82 -2.43
C ARG A 292 -10.61 15.82 -1.57
N GLU A 293 -10.51 15.93 -0.24
CA GLU A 293 -11.28 15.10 0.69
C GLU A 293 -12.79 15.31 0.48
N LYS A 294 -13.21 16.58 0.38
CA LYS A 294 -14.59 16.96 0.15
C LYS A 294 -15.15 16.34 -1.14
N ASN A 295 -14.41 16.40 -2.24
CA ASN A 295 -14.83 15.79 -3.51
C ASN A 295 -15.00 14.27 -3.42
N LEU A 296 -14.05 13.60 -2.75
CA LEU A 296 -14.12 12.15 -2.54
C LEU A 296 -15.32 11.75 -1.65
N LEU A 297 -15.66 12.55 -0.65
CA LEU A 297 -16.83 12.33 0.20
C LEU A 297 -18.15 12.66 -0.52
N LEU A 298 -18.20 13.72 -1.34
CA LEU A 298 -19.39 14.11 -2.11
C LEU A 298 -19.86 13.04 -3.10
N SER A 299 -18.99 12.11 -3.48
CA SER A 299 -19.34 10.94 -4.28
C SER A 299 -20.12 9.86 -3.49
N LYS A 300 -20.32 10.05 -2.19
CA LYS A 300 -20.95 9.09 -1.27
C LYS A 300 -21.99 9.78 -0.40
N LYS A 301 -23.14 9.13 -0.19
CA LYS A 301 -24.12 9.57 0.80
C LYS A 301 -23.49 9.43 2.19
N THR A 302 -23.00 10.53 2.76
CA THR A 302 -22.39 10.52 4.10
C THR A 302 -23.10 11.49 5.02
N GLU A 303 -23.31 11.06 6.27
CA GLU A 303 -23.91 11.86 7.33
C GLU A 303 -23.02 13.05 7.72
N SER A 304 -23.61 14.03 8.42
CA SER A 304 -22.87 15.19 8.93
C SER A 304 -21.75 14.75 9.87
N GLY A 305 -20.49 15.12 9.58
CA GLY A 305 -19.31 14.72 10.37
C GLY A 305 -18.46 13.59 9.77
N ALA A 306 -18.83 13.08 8.59
CA ALA A 306 -18.03 12.09 7.88
C ALA A 306 -16.71 12.67 7.35
N ARG A 307 -15.63 11.91 7.55
CA ARG A 307 -14.27 12.22 7.13
C ARG A 307 -13.60 11.01 6.50
N LEU A 308 -12.49 11.22 5.81
CA LEU A 308 -11.64 10.13 5.36
C LEU A 308 -10.47 9.99 6.33
N SER A 309 -10.34 8.85 7.00
CA SER A 309 -9.29 8.64 8.02
C SER A 309 -7.87 8.84 7.48
N CYS A 310 -7.64 8.64 6.18
CA CYS A 310 -6.32 8.89 5.59
C CYS A 310 -5.99 10.37 5.43
N PHE A 311 -6.97 11.27 5.48
CA PHE A 311 -6.79 12.73 5.45
C PHE A 311 -6.67 13.36 6.85
N ILE A 312 -6.74 12.56 7.92
CA ILE A 312 -6.67 13.04 9.30
C ILE A 312 -5.30 12.69 9.89
N ASN A 313 -4.61 13.71 10.40
CA ASN A 313 -3.47 13.53 11.31
C ASN A 313 -3.98 13.72 12.74
N VAL A 314 -3.55 12.85 13.65
CA VAL A 314 -3.99 12.85 15.05
C VAL A 314 -3.15 13.85 15.82
N GLU A 315 -3.66 15.07 15.96
CA GLU A 315 -2.98 16.16 16.65
C GLU A 315 -3.52 16.41 18.07
N GLN A 316 -4.65 15.77 18.39
CA GLN A 316 -5.37 15.85 19.66
C GLN A 316 -6.09 14.51 19.93
N ASP A 317 -6.65 14.33 21.12
CA ASP A 317 -7.53 13.20 21.41
C ASP A 317 -8.75 13.20 20.47
N LEU A 318 -9.11 12.02 19.94
CA LEU A 318 -10.19 11.87 18.96
C LEU A 318 -11.15 10.77 19.39
N GLU A 319 -12.44 11.02 19.22
CA GLU A 319 -13.45 9.96 19.17
C GLU A 319 -13.84 9.70 17.72
N VAL A 320 -13.71 8.45 17.29
CA VAL A 320 -13.86 8.04 15.90
C VAL A 320 -14.85 6.89 15.82
N ALA A 321 -16.03 7.15 15.24
CA ALA A 321 -16.99 6.10 14.97
C ALA A 321 -16.77 5.50 13.58
N LEU A 322 -16.82 4.17 13.50
CA LEU A 322 -16.73 3.42 12.25
C LEU A 322 -18.13 3.05 11.76
N PRO A 323 -18.42 3.17 10.46
CA PRO A 323 -19.66 2.67 9.91
C PRO A 323 -19.78 1.17 10.20
N VAL A 324 -20.96 0.76 10.67
CA VAL A 324 -21.27 -0.65 10.94
C VAL A 324 -21.41 -1.35 9.58
N GLU A 325 -20.33 -1.97 9.11
CA GLU A 325 -20.39 -2.81 7.91
C GLU A 325 -21.38 -3.97 8.15
N SER A 326 -22.39 -4.11 7.29
CA SER A 326 -23.11 -5.37 7.13
C SER A 326 -22.07 -6.46 6.87
N LYS A 327 -22.09 -7.57 7.61
CA LYS A 327 -21.18 -8.72 7.41
C LYS A 327 -21.16 -9.08 5.91
N ALA A 328 -20.16 -8.61 5.18
CA ALA A 328 -20.04 -8.85 3.76
C ALA A 328 -19.66 -10.33 3.58
N GLN A 329 -20.63 -11.17 3.23
CA GLN A 329 -20.34 -12.49 2.69
C GLN A 329 -19.82 -12.28 1.26
N ILE A 330 -18.56 -12.61 1.03
CA ILE A 330 -18.02 -12.71 -0.33
C ILE A 330 -18.54 -14.03 -0.91
N TYR A 331 -19.34 -13.94 -1.97
CA TYR A 331 -19.87 -15.11 -2.65
C TYR A 331 -18.76 -15.76 -3.49
N VAL A 332 -18.24 -16.90 -3.02
CA VAL A 332 -17.35 -17.76 -3.80
C VAL A 332 -18.16 -19.00 -4.18
N GLN A 333 -18.80 -18.99 -5.35
CA GLN A 333 -19.40 -20.21 -5.89
C GLN A 333 -18.33 -21.04 -6.61
N GLY A 334 -18.12 -22.28 -6.15
CA GLY A 334 -17.45 -23.31 -6.93
C GLY A 334 -18.50 -24.15 -7.67
N HIS A 335 -18.31 -24.40 -8.97
CA HIS A 335 -19.15 -25.36 -9.67
C HIS A 335 -18.95 -26.77 -9.10
N LYS A 336 -20.04 -27.44 -8.73
CA LYS A 336 -20.04 -28.87 -8.41
C LYS A 336 -19.91 -29.67 -9.70
N ARG A 337 -18.71 -30.16 -10.01
CA ARG A 337 -18.49 -31.44 -10.72
C ARG A 337 -17.02 -31.82 -10.67
N PHE A 338 -16.69 -32.95 -10.04
CA PHE A 338 -16.18 -34.18 -10.69
C PHE A 338 -16.03 -35.29 -9.64
N GLY A 339 -16.69 -36.44 -9.89
CA GLY A 339 -16.47 -37.70 -9.17
C GLY A 339 -17.27 -37.92 -7.88
N LYS A 340 -18.55 -38.30 -7.97
CA LYS A 340 -19.21 -39.00 -6.85
C LYS A 340 -18.45 -40.29 -6.57
N ARG A 341 -17.69 -40.38 -5.47
CA ARG A 341 -17.40 -41.67 -4.85
C ARG A 341 -18.69 -42.14 -4.19
N LYS A 342 -19.06 -43.41 -4.38
CA LYS A 342 -20.24 -44.01 -3.75
C LYS A 342 -20.12 -43.84 -2.23
N SER A 343 -21.09 -43.15 -1.63
CA SER A 343 -21.32 -43.18 -0.20
C SER A 343 -21.44 -44.63 0.25
N ARG A 344 -20.64 -45.04 1.23
CA ARG A 344 -20.96 -46.24 1.99
C ARG A 344 -21.98 -45.81 3.03
N ASP A 345 -23.16 -46.43 3.01
CA ASP A 345 -24.14 -46.31 4.08
C ASP A 345 -23.51 -46.87 5.36
N ARG A 346 -22.93 -45.98 6.17
CA ARG A 346 -22.47 -46.27 7.53
C ARG A 346 -22.95 -45.15 8.43
N GLU A 347 -23.57 -45.53 9.54
CA GLU A 347 -23.78 -44.59 10.64
C GLU A 347 -22.41 -44.18 11.20
N PRO A 348 -22.20 -42.90 11.53
CA PRO A 348 -20.90 -42.37 11.97
C PRO A 348 -20.61 -42.83 13.41
N ASP A 349 -19.92 -43.95 13.55
CA ASP A 349 -19.30 -44.38 14.80
C ASP A 349 -17.79 -44.05 14.75
N GLY A 350 -17.43 -42.84 15.19
CA GLY A 350 -16.03 -42.36 15.36
C GLY A 350 -15.69 -41.05 14.64
N ASP A 351 -14.68 -40.33 15.17
CA ASP A 351 -14.11 -39.07 14.64
C ASP A 351 -13.61 -39.20 13.19
N SER A 352 -14.47 -38.93 12.20
CA SER A 352 -14.07 -38.87 10.78
C SER A 352 -12.87 -37.92 10.59
N PRO A 353 -11.86 -38.28 9.77
CA PRO A 353 -10.75 -37.39 9.48
C PRO A 353 -11.19 -36.27 8.52
N TYR A 354 -10.89 -35.03 8.88
CA TYR A 354 -11.20 -33.84 8.08
C TYR A 354 -9.95 -33.20 7.49
N GLY A 355 -10.16 -32.41 6.44
CA GLY A 355 -9.12 -31.67 5.74
C GLY A 355 -9.52 -30.22 5.49
N ILE A 356 -8.52 -29.36 5.30
CA ILE A 356 -8.71 -27.96 4.95
C ILE A 356 -8.05 -27.66 3.61
N ALA A 357 -8.78 -27.10 2.66
CA ALA A 357 -8.18 -26.51 1.46
C ALA A 357 -8.20 -24.99 1.57
N VAL A 358 -7.10 -24.32 1.24
CA VAL A 358 -6.98 -22.85 1.25
C VAL A 358 -6.58 -22.35 -0.11
N ASP A 359 -7.39 -21.46 -0.65
CA ASP A 359 -7.04 -20.59 -1.76
C ASP A 359 -6.65 -19.21 -1.22
N LEU A 360 -5.36 -18.90 -1.32
CA LEU A 360 -4.74 -17.71 -0.78
C LEU A 360 -4.56 -16.66 -1.87
N GLY A 361 -5.63 -15.92 -2.15
CA GLY A 361 -5.61 -14.80 -3.07
C GLY A 361 -5.06 -13.51 -2.44
N THR A 362 -4.64 -12.58 -3.30
CA THR A 362 -4.12 -11.27 -2.88
C THR A 362 -5.23 -10.46 -2.19
N THR A 363 -6.46 -10.47 -2.72
CA THR A 363 -7.61 -9.71 -2.17
C THR A 363 -8.49 -10.57 -1.27
N THR A 364 -8.72 -11.84 -1.63
CA THR A 364 -9.66 -12.75 -0.95
C THR A 364 -8.98 -14.05 -0.59
N VAL A 365 -9.29 -14.59 0.58
CA VAL A 365 -8.86 -15.91 1.04
C VAL A 365 -10.10 -16.78 1.22
N ALA A 366 -10.10 -17.98 0.62
CA ALA A 366 -11.15 -18.96 0.78
C ALA A 366 -10.62 -20.22 1.49
N VAL A 367 -11.33 -20.66 2.52
CA VAL A 367 -10.98 -21.81 3.36
C VAL A 367 -12.13 -22.80 3.31
N TYR A 368 -11.87 -23.98 2.78
CA TYR A 368 -12.84 -25.07 2.58
C TYR A 368 -12.58 -26.18 3.59
N LEU A 369 -13.62 -26.65 4.27
CA LEU A 369 -13.61 -27.83 5.12
C LEU A 369 -14.12 -29.03 4.32
N LEU A 370 -13.39 -30.15 4.36
CA LEU A 370 -13.70 -31.36 3.63
C LEU A 370 -13.67 -32.59 4.54
N ASP A 371 -14.51 -33.56 4.23
CA ASP A 371 -14.41 -34.92 4.74
C ASP A 371 -13.35 -35.68 3.94
N LEU A 372 -12.32 -36.23 4.59
CA LEU A 372 -11.24 -36.95 3.89
C LEU A 372 -11.60 -38.38 3.50
N GLU A 373 -12.64 -38.98 4.09
CA GLU A 373 -13.11 -40.30 3.70
C GLU A 373 -13.95 -40.24 2.43
N THR A 374 -14.88 -39.29 2.38
CA THR A 374 -15.81 -39.14 1.25
C THR A 374 -15.25 -38.23 0.16
N GLY A 375 -14.40 -37.26 0.53
CA GLY A 375 -13.92 -36.19 -0.35
C GLY A 375 -14.95 -35.07 -0.57
N GLU A 376 -16.04 -35.04 0.19
CA GLU A 376 -17.11 -34.05 0.05
C GLU A 376 -16.82 -32.74 0.78
N ASP A 377 -17.30 -31.63 0.21
CA ASP A 377 -17.26 -30.32 0.86
C ASP A 377 -18.27 -30.28 2.00
N ILE A 378 -17.82 -29.87 3.19
CA ILE A 378 -18.66 -29.72 4.37
C ILE A 378 -19.09 -28.26 4.54
N ASP A 379 -18.13 -27.33 4.53
CA ASP A 379 -18.38 -25.92 4.81
C ASP A 379 -17.26 -25.05 4.18
N ILE A 380 -17.54 -23.75 4.03
CA ILE A 380 -16.62 -22.77 3.45
C ILE A 380 -16.69 -21.45 4.21
N ILE A 381 -15.52 -20.84 4.45
CA ILE A 381 -15.39 -19.46 4.90
C ILE A 381 -14.51 -18.70 3.90
N SER A 382 -14.99 -17.52 3.49
CA SER A 382 -14.22 -16.59 2.65
C SER A 382 -14.13 -15.24 3.34
N PHE A 383 -12.96 -14.60 3.26
CA PHE A 383 -12.70 -13.30 3.88
C PHE A 383 -11.70 -12.47 3.07
N LEU A 384 -11.74 -11.14 3.23
CA LEU A 384 -10.72 -10.26 2.66
C LEU A 384 -9.35 -10.56 3.27
N ASN A 385 -8.33 -10.68 2.42
CA ASN A 385 -6.97 -10.91 2.85
C ASN A 385 -6.52 -9.76 3.76
N PRO A 386 -6.23 -10.03 5.04
CA PRO A 386 -5.91 -8.99 6.03
C PRO A 386 -4.59 -8.27 5.72
N GLN A 387 -3.74 -8.83 4.86
CA GLN A 387 -2.50 -8.21 4.42
C GLN A 387 -2.72 -6.96 3.56
N GLN A 388 -3.95 -6.71 3.07
CA GLN A 388 -4.31 -5.49 2.33
C GLN A 388 -3.94 -4.19 3.06
N VAL A 389 -3.91 -4.26 4.40
CA VAL A 389 -3.46 -3.23 5.34
C VAL A 389 -2.04 -2.74 5.04
N TYR A 390 -1.15 -3.65 4.61
CA TYR A 390 0.27 -3.36 4.39
C TYR A 390 0.62 -3.20 2.90
N GLY A 391 -0.35 -3.42 2.01
CA GLY A 391 -0.17 -3.31 0.57
C GLY A 391 -1.40 -3.80 -0.19
N ALA A 392 -1.86 -2.98 -1.14
CA ALA A 392 -3.05 -3.26 -1.95
C ALA A 392 -2.81 -4.36 -3.00
N ASP A 393 -1.56 -4.63 -3.37
CA ASP A 393 -1.17 -5.63 -4.36
C ASP A 393 0.11 -6.39 -3.92
N VAL A 394 0.54 -7.35 -4.73
CA VAL A 394 1.73 -8.18 -4.45
C VAL A 394 3.02 -7.35 -4.35
N LEU A 395 3.27 -6.41 -5.27
CA LEU A 395 4.50 -5.61 -5.28
C LEU A 395 4.60 -4.67 -4.08
N THR A 396 3.50 -4.03 -3.70
CA THR A 396 3.44 -3.17 -2.52
C THR A 396 3.69 -3.96 -1.24
N ARG A 397 3.18 -5.19 -1.13
CA ARG A 397 3.49 -6.10 -0.01
C ARG A 397 4.95 -6.52 0.00
N ILE A 398 5.54 -6.85 -1.16
CA ILE A 398 6.98 -7.16 -1.24
C ILE A 398 7.79 -5.95 -0.76
N ASN A 399 7.49 -4.75 -1.25
CA ASN A 399 8.17 -3.53 -0.82
C ASN A 399 8.03 -3.28 0.68
N TYR A 400 6.86 -3.57 1.28
CA TYR A 400 6.68 -3.50 2.72
C TYR A 400 7.64 -4.45 3.47
N THR A 401 7.83 -5.68 2.97
CA THR A 401 8.82 -6.61 3.56
C THR A 401 10.26 -6.11 3.46
N LEU A 402 10.58 -5.29 2.45
CA LEU A 402 11.92 -4.74 2.23
C LEU A 402 12.18 -3.49 3.06
N GLN A 403 11.17 -2.63 3.20
CA GLN A 403 11.26 -1.34 3.88
C GLN A 403 11.15 -1.49 5.40
N GLN A 404 10.38 -2.47 5.88
CA GLN A 404 10.12 -2.64 7.31
C GLN A 404 10.93 -3.80 7.88
N LYS A 405 11.71 -3.53 8.93
CA LYS A 405 12.59 -4.53 9.60
C LYS A 405 11.84 -5.81 10.03
N LYS A 406 10.56 -5.71 10.37
CA LYS A 406 9.68 -6.84 10.73
C LYS A 406 8.55 -7.11 9.72
N GLY A 407 8.61 -6.50 8.53
CA GLY A 407 7.51 -6.51 7.57
C GLY A 407 7.09 -7.90 7.13
N LEU A 408 8.06 -8.78 6.83
CA LEU A 408 7.81 -10.18 6.48
C LEU A 408 7.11 -10.93 7.61
N MET A 409 7.61 -10.80 8.85
CA MET A 409 7.02 -11.44 10.03
C MET A 409 5.59 -10.95 10.27
N GLN A 410 5.34 -9.63 10.15
CA GLN A 410 4.01 -9.05 10.31
C GLN A 410 3.02 -9.60 9.28
N LEU A 411 3.39 -9.60 8.00
CA LEU A 411 2.56 -10.13 6.92
C LEU A 411 2.29 -11.63 7.09
N ASN A 412 3.29 -12.40 7.51
CA ASN A 412 3.18 -13.82 7.80
C ASN A 412 2.24 -14.10 8.99
N CYS A 413 2.52 -13.53 10.17
CA CYS A 413 1.66 -13.66 11.35
C CYS A 413 0.21 -13.32 11.03
N LYS A 414 -0.02 -12.23 10.29
CA LYS A 414 -1.38 -11.78 9.97
C LYS A 414 -2.18 -12.79 9.17
N ILE A 415 -1.55 -13.47 8.21
CA ILE A 415 -2.24 -14.48 7.41
C ILE A 415 -2.46 -15.77 8.18
N ILE A 416 -1.47 -16.22 8.98
CA ILE A 416 -1.57 -17.39 9.85
C ILE A 416 -2.71 -17.23 10.87
N GLU A 417 -2.77 -16.09 11.57
CA GLU A 417 -3.84 -15.77 12.54
C GLU A 417 -5.24 -15.84 11.90
N SER A 418 -5.37 -15.36 10.68
CA SER A 418 -6.66 -15.28 9.99
C SER A 418 -7.12 -16.65 9.48
N ILE A 419 -6.18 -17.47 8.97
CA ILE A 419 -6.46 -18.87 8.62
C ILE A 419 -6.87 -19.65 9.89
N ASN A 420 -6.14 -19.51 10.99
CA ASN A 420 -6.48 -20.15 12.27
C ASN A 420 -7.85 -19.73 12.79
N THR A 421 -8.21 -18.46 12.62
CA THR A 421 -9.55 -17.95 12.96
C THR A 421 -10.63 -18.61 12.12
N ALA A 422 -10.42 -18.74 10.80
CA ALA A 422 -11.34 -19.42 9.90
C ALA A 422 -11.48 -20.92 10.24
N ILE A 423 -10.37 -21.62 10.52
CA ILE A 423 -10.39 -23.02 10.96
C ILE A 423 -11.22 -23.16 12.24
N LYS A 424 -10.98 -22.30 13.25
CA LYS A 424 -11.74 -22.32 14.50
C LYS A 424 -13.24 -22.10 14.27
N GLU A 425 -13.60 -21.20 13.37
CA GLU A 425 -14.99 -20.92 13.03
C GLU A 425 -15.65 -22.09 12.29
N LEU A 426 -14.97 -22.70 11.32
CA LEU A 426 -15.41 -23.92 10.62
C LEU A 426 -15.63 -25.07 11.60
N CYS A 427 -14.68 -25.31 12.50
CA CYS A 427 -14.81 -26.30 13.56
C CYS A 427 -16.04 -26.02 14.44
N LYS A 428 -16.25 -24.77 14.86
CA LYS A 428 -17.40 -24.37 15.67
C LYS A 428 -18.73 -24.58 14.96
N ARG A 429 -18.84 -24.23 13.67
CA ARG A 429 -20.07 -24.39 12.89
C ARG A 429 -20.47 -25.84 12.69
N ASN A 430 -19.48 -26.73 12.63
CA ASN A 430 -19.67 -28.15 12.33
C ASN A 430 -19.49 -29.06 13.56
N SER A 431 -19.40 -28.49 14.76
CA SER A 431 -19.20 -29.22 16.02
C SER A 431 -17.96 -30.15 16.02
N LEU A 432 -16.86 -29.69 15.39
CA LEU A 432 -15.60 -30.43 15.28
C LEU A 432 -14.53 -29.87 16.21
N HIS A 433 -13.56 -30.69 16.58
CA HIS A 433 -12.30 -30.23 17.19
C HIS A 433 -11.24 -30.05 16.11
N SER A 434 -10.32 -29.09 16.29
CA SER A 434 -9.20 -28.89 15.34
C SER A 434 -8.29 -30.13 15.22
N ASP A 435 -8.26 -30.98 16.25
CA ASP A 435 -7.54 -32.26 16.21
C ASP A 435 -8.20 -33.30 15.30
N ASN A 436 -9.43 -33.08 14.82
CA ASN A 436 -10.01 -33.92 13.80
C ASN A 436 -9.52 -33.56 12.38
N ILE A 437 -8.76 -32.47 12.23
CA ILE A 437 -8.22 -32.01 10.93
C ILE A 437 -6.79 -32.52 10.76
N TYR A 438 -6.57 -33.41 9.79
CA TYR A 438 -5.27 -34.09 9.59
C TYR A 438 -4.50 -33.60 8.37
N GLU A 439 -5.15 -32.95 7.42
CA GLU A 439 -4.50 -32.46 6.20
C GLU A 439 -4.91 -31.03 5.90
N MET A 440 -3.97 -30.25 5.38
CA MET A 440 -4.22 -28.93 4.84
C MET A 440 -3.49 -28.75 3.51
N THR A 441 -4.19 -28.28 2.47
CA THR A 441 -3.58 -27.89 1.19
C THR A 441 -3.69 -26.39 0.99
N VAL A 442 -2.61 -25.75 0.52
CA VAL A 442 -2.58 -24.31 0.25
C VAL A 442 -2.19 -24.05 -1.20
N VAL A 443 -2.97 -23.22 -1.89
CA VAL A 443 -2.68 -22.67 -3.21
C VAL A 443 -2.73 -21.15 -3.16
N GLY A 444 -2.11 -20.50 -4.14
CA GLY A 444 -2.03 -19.05 -4.25
C GLY A 444 -0.89 -18.65 -5.15
N ASN A 445 -0.84 -17.37 -5.51
CA ASN A 445 0.27 -16.85 -6.31
C ASN A 445 1.58 -16.96 -5.51
N THR A 446 2.71 -16.99 -6.22
CA THR A 446 4.03 -17.27 -5.62
C THR A 446 4.37 -16.31 -4.48
N THR A 447 4.02 -15.03 -4.60
CA THR A 447 4.24 -14.05 -3.54
C THR A 447 3.40 -14.38 -2.29
N MET A 448 2.12 -14.70 -2.46
CA MET A 448 1.25 -15.07 -1.34
C MET A 448 1.76 -16.31 -0.61
N LEU A 449 2.22 -17.32 -1.36
CA LEU A 449 2.81 -18.52 -0.76
C LEU A 449 4.11 -18.21 -0.01
N TYR A 450 4.95 -17.32 -0.51
CA TYR A 450 6.18 -16.92 0.21
C TYR A 450 5.86 -16.20 1.51
N LEU A 451 4.89 -15.28 1.49
CA LEU A 451 4.44 -14.59 2.70
C LEU A 451 3.83 -15.57 3.70
N PHE A 452 3.04 -16.55 3.24
CA PHE A 452 2.49 -17.62 4.07
C PHE A 452 3.58 -18.51 4.69
N LEU A 453 4.66 -18.78 3.96
CA LEU A 453 5.79 -19.58 4.42
C LEU A 453 6.83 -18.78 5.23
N GLY A 454 6.67 -17.46 5.34
CA GLY A 454 7.66 -16.59 5.99
C GLY A 454 8.98 -16.50 5.23
N LEU A 455 8.95 -16.62 3.90
CA LEU A 455 10.13 -16.62 3.03
C LEU A 455 10.44 -15.22 2.47
N PRO A 456 11.73 -14.86 2.28
CA PRO A 456 12.11 -13.60 1.66
C PRO A 456 11.59 -13.47 0.22
N CYS A 457 10.89 -12.36 -0.06
CA CYS A 457 10.26 -12.11 -1.37
C CYS A 457 11.09 -11.19 -2.28
N ASN A 458 12.27 -10.75 -1.86
CA ASN A 458 13.06 -9.72 -2.55
C ASN A 458 13.37 -10.05 -4.02
N LYS A 459 13.65 -11.32 -4.32
CA LYS A 459 13.96 -11.77 -5.69
C LYS A 459 12.72 -11.88 -6.62
N LEU A 460 11.51 -11.86 -6.06
CA LEU A 460 10.27 -11.88 -6.85
C LEU A 460 9.98 -10.52 -7.50
N ALA A 461 10.51 -9.43 -6.95
CA ALA A 461 10.30 -8.07 -7.46
C ALA A 461 11.49 -7.50 -8.25
N GLN A 462 12.60 -8.25 -8.37
CA GLN A 462 13.81 -7.80 -9.06
C GLN A 462 14.04 -8.65 -10.30
N ALA A 463 14.20 -8.01 -11.47
CA ALA A 463 14.57 -8.70 -12.71
C ALA A 463 15.84 -9.55 -12.48
N PRO A 464 15.86 -10.84 -12.90
CA PRO A 464 14.94 -11.50 -13.82
C PRO A 464 13.76 -12.23 -13.14
N TYR A 465 13.24 -11.70 -12.03
CA TYR A 465 12.04 -12.17 -11.31
C TYR A 465 12.12 -13.65 -10.94
N SER A 466 13.27 -14.04 -10.39
CA SER A 466 13.58 -15.45 -10.14
C SER A 466 13.08 -15.90 -8.78
N PRO A 467 12.05 -16.76 -8.71
CA PRO A 467 11.66 -17.37 -7.44
C PRO A 467 12.79 -18.30 -6.97
N VAL A 468 13.10 -18.24 -5.67
CA VAL A 468 14.08 -19.15 -5.04
C VAL A 468 13.59 -20.60 -5.10
N TYR A 469 12.27 -20.78 -5.03
CA TYR A 469 11.59 -22.06 -4.95
C TYR A 469 10.17 -21.96 -5.52
N THR A 470 9.78 -22.93 -6.36
CA THR A 470 8.42 -23.10 -6.87
C THR A 470 7.93 -24.55 -6.76
N CYS A 471 8.69 -25.43 -6.09
CA CYS A 471 8.27 -26.83 -5.94
C CYS A 471 7.17 -26.93 -4.85
N GLY A 472 6.52 -28.08 -4.75
CA GLY A 472 5.54 -28.29 -3.69
C GLY A 472 6.22 -28.70 -2.39
N THR A 473 5.79 -28.14 -1.27
CA THR A 473 6.40 -28.37 0.06
C THR A 473 5.44 -29.07 1.00
N LYS A 474 5.96 -29.98 1.82
CA LYS A 474 5.25 -30.55 2.95
C LYS A 474 5.84 -29.99 4.24
N ILE A 475 4.99 -29.52 5.14
CA ILE A 475 5.37 -28.79 6.34
C ILE A 475 4.58 -29.35 7.52
N ALA A 476 5.22 -29.41 8.70
CA ALA A 476 4.50 -29.75 9.91
C ALA A 476 3.65 -28.55 10.35
N PRO A 477 2.39 -28.73 10.80
CA PRO A 477 1.52 -27.62 11.18
C PRO A 477 2.15 -26.66 12.21
N ASN A 478 2.92 -27.21 13.14
CA ASN A 478 3.60 -26.45 14.20
C ASN A 478 4.70 -25.51 13.68
N ASP A 479 5.31 -25.79 12.53
CA ASP A 479 6.37 -24.95 11.97
C ASP A 479 5.84 -23.57 11.53
N LEU A 480 4.54 -23.49 11.21
CA LEU A 480 3.83 -22.26 10.81
C LEU A 480 2.75 -21.84 11.81
N ASP A 481 2.69 -22.47 12.98
CA ASP A 481 1.66 -22.25 14.00
C ASP A 481 0.21 -22.46 13.51
N ILE A 482 -0.02 -23.37 12.57
CA ILE A 482 -1.36 -23.71 12.06
C ILE A 482 -2.07 -24.64 13.05
N LYS A 483 -3.28 -24.25 13.48
CA LYS A 483 -4.07 -24.95 14.50
C LYS A 483 -4.94 -26.05 13.91
N ILE A 484 -4.28 -27.08 13.39
CA ILE A 484 -4.89 -28.39 13.06
C ILE A 484 -4.25 -29.47 13.94
N ASN A 485 -4.57 -30.75 13.71
CA ASN A 485 -3.95 -31.83 14.47
C ASN A 485 -2.40 -31.76 14.36
N ARG A 486 -1.72 -31.89 15.50
CA ARG A 486 -0.25 -31.89 15.63
C ARG A 486 0.49 -32.96 14.79
N ILE A 487 -0.15 -34.10 14.49
CA ILE A 487 0.40 -35.13 13.60
C ILE A 487 -0.07 -34.96 12.15
N GLY A 488 -0.88 -33.94 11.88
CA GLY A 488 -1.35 -33.59 10.56
C GLY A 488 -0.24 -33.07 9.66
N ARG A 489 -0.59 -32.80 8.40
CA ARG A 489 0.35 -32.30 7.39
C ARG A 489 -0.20 -31.11 6.63
N LEU A 490 0.66 -30.13 6.40
CA LEU A 490 0.39 -29.02 5.51
C LEU A 490 1.12 -29.23 4.17
N ILE A 491 0.42 -29.03 3.06
CA ILE A 491 0.92 -29.23 1.71
C ILE A 491 0.72 -27.93 0.92
N VAL A 492 1.82 -27.27 0.59
CA VAL A 492 1.81 -26.16 -0.38
C VAL A 492 1.98 -26.75 -1.78
N LEU A 493 1.05 -26.44 -2.68
CA LEU A 493 1.14 -26.91 -4.06
C LEU A 493 2.27 -26.22 -4.83
N PRO A 494 2.87 -26.87 -5.85
CA PRO A 494 3.91 -26.25 -6.66
C PRO A 494 3.35 -25.08 -7.48
N GLY A 495 4.18 -24.05 -7.70
CA GLY A 495 3.91 -22.94 -8.63
C GLY A 495 4.68 -23.08 -9.94
N ILE A 496 4.37 -22.21 -10.91
CA ILE A 496 4.98 -22.20 -12.24
C ILE A 496 6.20 -21.26 -12.27
N SER A 497 6.00 -19.99 -11.94
CA SER A 497 7.01 -18.91 -12.01
C SER A 497 6.84 -17.91 -10.84
N ALA A 498 7.51 -16.75 -10.88
CA ALA A 498 7.30 -15.70 -9.86
C ALA A 498 5.91 -15.05 -9.93
N PHE A 499 5.31 -14.98 -11.13
CA PHE A 499 4.02 -14.30 -11.35
C PHE A 499 2.88 -15.24 -11.74
N ALA A 500 3.15 -16.53 -11.94
CA ALA A 500 2.13 -17.58 -12.05
C ALA A 500 2.38 -18.64 -10.96
N GLY A 501 1.51 -18.69 -9.97
CA GLY A 501 1.72 -19.50 -8.77
C GLY A 501 1.05 -20.86 -8.82
N ALA A 502 0.81 -21.39 -7.62
CA ALA A 502 0.17 -22.68 -7.45
C ALA A 502 -1.34 -22.61 -7.66
N ASP A 503 -1.92 -21.43 -7.54
CA ASP A 503 -3.29 -21.10 -7.96
C ASP A 503 -3.50 -21.40 -9.46
N THR A 504 -2.66 -20.85 -10.33
CA THR A 504 -2.73 -21.09 -11.78
C THR A 504 -2.57 -22.57 -12.12
N LEU A 505 -1.58 -23.23 -11.50
CA LEU A 505 -1.34 -24.65 -11.74
C LEU A 505 -2.50 -25.52 -11.23
N ALA A 506 -3.07 -25.17 -10.07
CA ALA A 506 -4.24 -25.85 -9.53
C ALA A 506 -5.46 -25.69 -10.45
N ALA A 507 -5.64 -24.52 -11.08
CA ALA A 507 -6.68 -24.27 -12.06
C ALA A 507 -6.50 -25.12 -13.33
N VAL A 508 -5.27 -25.24 -13.87
CA VAL A 508 -4.91 -26.15 -14.98
C VAL A 508 -5.25 -27.60 -14.64
N GLY A 509 -4.96 -28.01 -13.40
CA GLY A 509 -5.34 -29.33 -12.89
C GLY A 509 -6.85 -29.51 -12.85
N ALA A 510 -7.56 -28.56 -12.26
CA ALA A 510 -8.99 -28.63 -12.02
C ALA A 510 -9.81 -28.68 -13.32
N CYS A 511 -9.40 -27.96 -14.37
CA CYS A 511 -10.08 -28.00 -15.67
C CYS A 511 -9.65 -29.19 -16.55
N GLY A 512 -8.54 -29.86 -16.22
CA GLY A 512 -8.05 -31.03 -16.92
C GLY A 512 -7.38 -30.76 -18.27
N MET A 513 -7.10 -29.49 -18.62
CA MET A 513 -6.54 -29.14 -19.94
C MET A 513 -5.17 -29.80 -20.22
N HIS A 514 -4.41 -30.10 -19.16
CA HIS A 514 -3.12 -30.80 -19.23
C HIS A 514 -3.24 -32.31 -19.58
N GLU A 515 -4.46 -32.84 -19.67
CA GLU A 515 -4.73 -34.22 -20.10
C GLU A 515 -5.47 -34.27 -21.45
N ASP A 516 -5.97 -33.13 -21.93
CA ASP A 516 -6.74 -33.01 -23.17
C ASP A 516 -5.81 -33.04 -24.41
N SER A 517 -6.28 -33.61 -25.51
CA SER A 517 -5.57 -33.55 -26.80
C SER A 517 -5.78 -32.21 -27.50
N ASP A 518 -6.92 -31.57 -27.29
CA ASP A 518 -7.26 -30.31 -27.93
C ASP A 518 -6.51 -29.16 -27.27
N ILE A 519 -6.15 -28.14 -28.06
CA ILE A 519 -5.53 -26.93 -27.54
C ILE A 519 -6.61 -26.11 -26.84
N ASN A 520 -6.44 -25.89 -25.55
CA ASN A 520 -7.37 -25.16 -24.71
C ASN A 520 -6.71 -23.90 -24.14
N LEU A 521 -7.54 -22.92 -23.80
CA LEU A 521 -7.14 -21.67 -23.19
C LEU A 521 -7.75 -21.58 -21.79
N LEU A 522 -6.96 -21.28 -20.78
CA LEU A 522 -7.40 -20.94 -19.43
C LEU A 522 -7.09 -19.45 -19.20
N ILE A 523 -8.08 -18.71 -18.72
CA ILE A 523 -7.96 -17.31 -18.36
C ILE A 523 -8.48 -17.16 -16.93
N ASP A 524 -7.59 -16.84 -15.99
CA ASP A 524 -7.97 -16.42 -14.65
C ASP A 524 -7.96 -14.89 -14.58
N ILE A 525 -9.14 -14.29 -14.39
CA ILE A 525 -9.28 -12.84 -14.31
C ILE A 525 -9.40 -12.42 -12.85
N GLY A 526 -8.31 -11.87 -12.32
CA GLY A 526 -8.26 -11.19 -11.05
C GLY A 526 -7.43 -9.90 -11.13
N THR A 527 -6.81 -9.54 -10.01
CA THR A 527 -5.85 -8.43 -9.94
C THR A 527 -4.69 -8.61 -10.92
N ASN A 528 -4.28 -9.85 -11.12
CA ASN A 528 -3.44 -10.28 -12.24
C ASN A 528 -4.33 -11.04 -13.23
N GLY A 529 -3.91 -11.06 -14.49
CA GLY A 529 -4.49 -11.92 -15.50
C GLY A 529 -3.55 -13.07 -15.84
N GLU A 530 -3.72 -14.21 -15.16
CA GLU A 530 -2.98 -15.43 -15.47
C GLU A 530 -3.64 -16.18 -16.63
N ILE A 531 -2.84 -16.48 -17.65
CA ILE A 531 -3.32 -17.10 -18.89
C ILE A 531 -2.46 -18.33 -19.17
N VAL A 532 -3.09 -19.45 -19.47
CA VAL A 532 -2.43 -20.70 -19.89
C VAL A 532 -3.03 -21.18 -21.20
N LEU A 533 -2.20 -21.49 -22.17
CA LEU A 533 -2.60 -21.96 -23.50
C LEU A 533 -1.86 -23.25 -23.84
N GLY A 534 -2.58 -24.30 -24.23
CA GLY A 534 -1.98 -25.55 -24.69
C GLY A 534 -2.83 -26.77 -24.41
N ASN A 535 -2.17 -27.93 -24.40
CA ASN A 535 -2.79 -29.24 -24.25
C ASN A 535 -1.86 -30.18 -23.45
N LYS A 536 -2.14 -31.49 -23.48
CA LYS A 536 -1.32 -32.51 -22.82
C LYS A 536 0.14 -32.60 -23.29
N ASP A 537 0.47 -32.11 -24.48
CA ASP A 537 1.80 -32.27 -25.07
C ASP A 537 2.69 -31.08 -24.72
N ARG A 538 2.15 -29.86 -24.79
CA ARG A 538 2.85 -28.62 -24.45
C ARG A 538 1.86 -27.54 -24.02
N MET A 539 2.24 -26.78 -22.99
CA MET A 539 1.53 -25.57 -22.58
C MET A 539 2.50 -24.39 -22.46
N ILE A 540 1.98 -23.19 -22.72
CA ILE A 540 2.65 -21.93 -22.42
C ILE A 540 1.77 -21.10 -21.51
N SER A 541 2.37 -20.30 -20.62
CA SER A 541 1.63 -19.44 -19.71
C SER A 541 2.26 -18.06 -19.60
N CYS A 542 1.46 -17.06 -19.25
CA CYS A 542 1.93 -15.74 -18.88
C CYS A 542 1.06 -15.14 -17.78
N SER A 543 1.57 -14.11 -17.10
CA SER A 543 0.78 -13.28 -16.19
C SER A 543 0.80 -11.84 -16.70
N THR A 544 -0.38 -11.20 -16.70
CA THR A 544 -0.56 -9.82 -17.15
C THR A 544 -0.89 -8.93 -15.96
N ALA A 545 -0.33 -7.73 -15.93
CA ALA A 545 -0.65 -6.72 -14.92
C ALA A 545 -1.95 -5.99 -15.26
N ALA A 546 -3.07 -6.71 -15.24
CA ALA A 546 -4.40 -6.14 -15.51
C ALA A 546 -4.82 -5.09 -14.45
N GLY A 547 -4.37 -5.26 -13.21
CA GLY A 547 -4.75 -4.39 -12.11
C GLY A 547 -6.16 -4.68 -11.59
N PRO A 548 -6.58 -4.06 -10.48
CA PRO A 548 -7.76 -4.49 -9.74
C PRO A 548 -9.08 -3.93 -10.30
N ALA A 549 -9.12 -3.43 -11.55
CA ALA A 549 -10.29 -2.78 -12.12
C ALA A 549 -11.52 -3.71 -12.14
N PHE A 550 -11.33 -4.99 -12.49
CA PHE A 550 -12.37 -6.02 -12.48
C PHE A 550 -12.85 -6.41 -11.08
N GLU A 551 -12.11 -6.04 -10.03
CA GLU A 551 -12.50 -6.22 -8.62
C GLU A 551 -13.11 -4.94 -8.01
N GLY A 552 -13.33 -3.90 -8.82
CA GLY A 552 -13.80 -2.59 -8.35
C GLY A 552 -12.70 -1.74 -7.69
N GLY A 553 -11.43 -2.15 -7.82
CA GLY A 553 -10.26 -1.36 -7.42
C GLY A 553 -9.93 -0.28 -8.45
N ARG A 554 -9.45 0.89 -7.99
CA ARG A 554 -9.14 2.08 -8.82
C ARG A 554 -10.29 2.68 -9.63
N ILE A 555 -11.47 2.06 -9.59
CA ILE A 555 -12.73 2.62 -10.09
C ILE A 555 -13.36 3.50 -9.00
N THR A 556 -13.79 4.71 -9.37
CA THR A 556 -14.27 5.78 -8.48
C THR A 556 -15.37 5.31 -7.53
N CYS A 557 -16.45 4.71 -8.07
CA CYS A 557 -17.53 4.09 -7.30
C CYS A 557 -17.42 2.56 -7.26
N GLY A 558 -16.24 2.00 -7.53
CA GLY A 558 -16.02 0.55 -7.61
C GLY A 558 -16.01 -0.12 -6.24
N ILE A 559 -16.62 -1.30 -6.14
CA ILE A 559 -16.61 -2.16 -4.95
C ILE A 559 -16.49 -3.64 -5.35
N GLY A 560 -16.17 -4.51 -4.41
CA GLY A 560 -16.23 -5.96 -4.65
C GLY A 560 -17.67 -6.46 -4.83
N GLY A 561 -17.84 -7.72 -5.23
CA GLY A 561 -19.16 -8.37 -5.30
C GLY A 561 -19.77 -8.59 -3.92
N VAL A 562 -20.48 -7.58 -3.42
CA VAL A 562 -21.17 -7.57 -2.12
C VAL A 562 -22.64 -7.17 -2.29
N SER A 563 -23.49 -7.48 -1.32
CA SER A 563 -24.90 -7.03 -1.33
C SER A 563 -25.01 -5.52 -1.58
N GLY A 564 -25.88 -5.11 -2.50
CA GLY A 564 -26.05 -3.73 -2.93
C GLY A 564 -25.05 -3.25 -3.99
N ALA A 565 -24.07 -4.08 -4.41
CA ALA A 565 -23.26 -3.75 -5.57
C ALA A 565 -24.08 -3.83 -6.85
N ILE A 566 -23.94 -2.82 -7.72
CA ILE A 566 -24.49 -2.86 -9.07
C ILE A 566 -23.73 -3.91 -9.88
N ASP A 567 -24.45 -4.96 -10.31
CA ASP A 567 -23.90 -6.15 -10.94
C ASP A 567 -24.21 -6.30 -12.43
N HIS A 568 -25.36 -5.79 -12.89
CA HIS A 568 -25.68 -5.69 -14.31
C HIS A 568 -26.18 -4.31 -14.69
N VAL A 569 -25.86 -3.87 -15.91
CA VAL A 569 -26.29 -2.57 -16.46
C VAL A 569 -26.82 -2.74 -17.88
N ASN A 570 -27.98 -2.16 -18.16
CA ASN A 570 -28.56 -2.12 -19.50
C ASN A 570 -29.36 -0.83 -19.70
N PHE A 571 -29.00 -0.04 -20.71
CA PHE A 571 -29.62 1.26 -20.94
C PHE A 571 -31.02 1.19 -21.58
N ARG A 572 -31.50 -0.01 -21.92
CA ARG A 572 -32.87 -0.25 -22.41
C ARG A 572 -33.88 -0.54 -21.31
N TRP A 573 -33.42 -0.81 -20.08
CA TRP A 573 -34.31 -1.08 -18.96
C TRP A 573 -34.83 0.22 -18.34
N ASP A 574 -36.03 0.16 -17.74
CA ASP A 574 -36.61 1.31 -17.03
C ASP A 574 -35.71 1.74 -15.85
N LYS A 575 -35.28 0.76 -15.06
CA LYS A 575 -34.17 0.88 -14.11
C LYS A 575 -32.92 0.35 -14.79
N LEU A 576 -31.94 1.22 -15.03
CA LEU A 576 -30.77 0.92 -15.87
C LEU A 576 -29.88 -0.22 -15.35
N TYR A 577 -30.12 -0.74 -14.15
CA TYR A 577 -29.23 -1.71 -13.50
C TYR A 577 -29.95 -2.57 -12.45
N THR A 578 -29.32 -3.70 -12.11
CA THR A 578 -29.66 -4.55 -10.95
C THR A 578 -28.62 -4.41 -9.84
N THR A 579 -28.92 -4.93 -8.65
CA THR A 579 -27.97 -5.00 -7.54
C THR A 579 -27.99 -6.39 -6.92
N ILE A 580 -26.83 -6.82 -6.40
CA ILE A 580 -26.71 -8.09 -5.67
C ILE A 580 -27.65 -8.08 -4.46
N ASN A 581 -28.48 -9.13 -4.34
CA ASN A 581 -29.51 -9.30 -3.32
C ASN A 581 -30.60 -8.21 -3.31
N ASN A 582 -30.79 -7.50 -4.43
CA ASN A 582 -31.82 -6.47 -4.60
C ASN A 582 -31.82 -5.41 -3.49
N GLN A 583 -30.64 -5.05 -2.97
CA GLN A 583 -30.47 -3.99 -1.98
C GLN A 583 -30.25 -2.63 -2.64
N ASP A 584 -30.31 -1.55 -1.85
CA ASP A 584 -29.96 -0.22 -2.32
C ASP A 584 -28.52 -0.17 -2.85
N PRO A 585 -28.26 0.60 -3.93
CA PRO A 585 -26.97 0.57 -4.61
C PRO A 585 -25.90 1.29 -3.78
N VAL A 586 -24.82 0.60 -3.44
CA VAL A 586 -23.70 1.16 -2.63
C VAL A 586 -22.40 1.33 -3.42
N GLY A 587 -22.39 0.90 -4.69
CA GLY A 587 -21.26 1.01 -5.62
C GLY A 587 -21.46 0.09 -6.83
N ILE A 588 -20.43 -0.06 -7.66
CA ILE A 588 -20.45 -0.90 -8.87
C ILE A 588 -19.41 -2.02 -8.72
N CYS A 589 -19.80 -3.28 -8.91
CA CYS A 589 -18.83 -4.39 -8.97
C CYS A 589 -18.28 -4.58 -10.38
N GLY A 590 -17.29 -5.48 -10.53
CA GLY A 590 -16.61 -5.71 -11.81
C GLY A 590 -17.55 -5.92 -13.00
N SER A 591 -18.54 -6.83 -12.85
CA SER A 591 -19.53 -7.11 -13.89
C SER A 591 -20.34 -5.88 -14.28
N GLY A 592 -20.76 -5.07 -13.29
CA GLY A 592 -21.42 -3.80 -13.53
C GLY A 592 -20.54 -2.77 -14.23
N VAL A 593 -19.23 -2.75 -13.96
CA VAL A 593 -18.25 -1.88 -14.65
C VAL A 593 -18.09 -2.30 -16.12
N LEU A 594 -18.01 -3.60 -16.40
CA LEU A 594 -18.01 -4.11 -17.76
C LEU A 594 -19.28 -3.69 -18.51
N ASP A 595 -20.44 -3.96 -17.92
CA ASP A 595 -21.73 -3.73 -18.55
C ASP A 595 -21.95 -2.23 -18.84
N VAL A 596 -21.66 -1.35 -17.87
CA VAL A 596 -21.81 0.09 -18.09
C VAL A 596 -20.85 0.60 -19.17
N ILE A 597 -19.62 0.10 -19.24
CA ILE A 597 -18.68 0.51 -20.30
C ILE A 597 -19.14 0.02 -21.67
N ALA A 598 -19.64 -1.22 -21.75
CA ALA A 598 -20.20 -1.76 -22.99
C ALA A 598 -21.42 -0.95 -23.46
N GLU A 599 -22.32 -0.55 -22.54
CA GLU A 599 -23.46 0.30 -22.87
C GLU A 599 -23.03 1.71 -23.29
N LEU A 600 -22.08 2.33 -22.57
CA LEU A 600 -21.53 3.63 -22.94
C LEU A 600 -20.93 3.60 -24.35
N LEU A 601 -20.25 2.52 -24.71
CA LEU A 601 -19.67 2.32 -26.04
C LEU A 601 -20.77 2.13 -27.09
N ARG A 602 -21.75 1.27 -26.81
CA ARG A 602 -22.86 0.94 -27.71
C ARG A 602 -23.71 2.15 -28.07
N TYR A 603 -23.94 3.05 -27.10
CA TYR A 603 -24.68 4.29 -27.30
C TYR A 603 -23.78 5.45 -27.78
N GLY A 604 -22.49 5.19 -28.04
CA GLY A 604 -21.54 6.17 -28.55
C GLY A 604 -21.21 7.32 -27.59
N ILE A 605 -21.53 7.15 -26.30
CA ILE A 605 -21.18 8.07 -25.21
C ILE A 605 -19.66 8.08 -25.01
N ILE A 606 -19.04 6.91 -25.08
CA ILE A 606 -17.59 6.78 -25.28
C ILE A 606 -17.32 6.35 -26.72
N ASP A 607 -16.23 6.85 -27.30
CA ASP A 607 -15.75 6.37 -28.60
C ASP A 607 -14.77 5.20 -28.45
N LYS A 608 -14.28 4.67 -29.58
CA LYS A 608 -13.35 3.53 -29.61
C LYS A 608 -12.04 3.76 -28.83
N SER A 609 -11.61 5.02 -28.68
CA SER A 609 -10.42 5.36 -27.90
C SER A 609 -10.71 5.42 -26.39
N GLY A 610 -11.99 5.31 -26.01
CA GLY A 610 -12.48 5.45 -24.64
C GLY A 610 -12.75 6.89 -24.22
N ARG A 611 -12.68 7.86 -25.13
CA ARG A 611 -13.01 9.25 -24.82
C ARG A 611 -14.51 9.41 -24.64
N MET A 612 -14.91 9.86 -23.47
CA MET A 612 -16.28 10.20 -23.12
C MET A 612 -16.64 11.56 -23.70
N LYS A 613 -17.73 11.60 -24.46
CA LYS A 613 -18.25 12.81 -25.09
C LYS A 613 -19.05 13.65 -24.11
N LYS A 614 -19.04 14.97 -24.30
CA LYS A 614 -19.80 15.91 -23.46
C LYS A 614 -21.29 15.87 -23.81
N LYS A 615 -22.13 16.32 -22.87
CA LYS A 615 -23.59 16.40 -23.05
C LYS A 615 -23.98 17.10 -24.36
N ASN A 616 -23.30 18.19 -24.74
CA ASN A 616 -23.59 18.92 -25.98
C ASN A 616 -23.31 18.14 -27.26
N GLU A 617 -22.31 17.26 -27.27
CA GLU A 617 -21.96 16.39 -28.42
C GLU A 617 -23.01 15.28 -28.63
N MET A 618 -23.80 14.95 -27.60
CA MET A 618 -24.74 13.83 -27.60
C MET A 618 -26.22 14.23 -27.67
N ARG A 619 -26.52 15.54 -27.69
CA ARG A 619 -27.90 16.07 -27.62
C ARG A 619 -28.85 15.50 -28.68
N SER A 620 -28.36 15.24 -29.89
CA SER A 620 -29.17 14.71 -31.01
C SER A 620 -29.20 13.19 -31.10
N LEU A 621 -28.41 12.48 -30.28
CA LEU A 621 -28.18 11.04 -30.39
C LEU A 621 -28.80 10.24 -29.24
N LEU A 622 -29.03 10.87 -28.08
CA LEU A 622 -29.52 10.19 -26.88
C LEU A 622 -30.94 10.65 -26.50
N SER A 623 -31.68 9.76 -25.84
CA SER A 623 -32.91 10.12 -25.15
C SER A 623 -32.64 11.14 -24.03
N SER A 624 -33.64 11.95 -23.68
CA SER A 624 -33.53 12.90 -22.56
C SER A 624 -33.10 12.22 -21.25
N GLN A 625 -33.61 11.01 -20.99
CA GLN A 625 -33.28 10.21 -19.81
C GLN A 625 -31.79 9.88 -19.69
N LEU A 626 -31.12 9.52 -20.79
CA LEU A 626 -29.68 9.23 -20.79
C LEU A 626 -28.85 10.50 -20.88
N LEU A 627 -29.31 11.50 -21.64
CA LEU A 627 -28.63 12.78 -21.80
C LEU A 627 -28.51 13.53 -20.46
N ASP A 628 -29.53 13.45 -19.60
CA ASP A 628 -29.51 14.06 -18.26
C ASP A 628 -28.60 13.35 -17.26
N ARG A 629 -28.11 12.16 -17.60
CA ARG A 629 -27.12 11.43 -16.82
C ARG A 629 -25.69 11.79 -17.22
N LEU A 630 -25.47 12.48 -18.33
CA LEU A 630 -24.16 13.05 -18.67
C LEU A 630 -23.93 14.33 -17.88
N ILE A 631 -22.98 14.26 -16.95
CA ILE A 631 -22.65 15.33 -16.02
C ILE A 631 -21.16 15.70 -16.13
N GLU A 632 -20.77 16.79 -15.48
CA GLU A 632 -19.37 17.14 -15.28
C GLU A 632 -18.94 16.82 -13.84
N ASN A 633 -17.77 16.20 -13.70
CA ASN A 633 -17.12 15.88 -12.43
C ASN A 633 -15.66 16.34 -12.52
N GLU A 634 -15.27 17.30 -11.68
CA GLU A 634 -13.91 17.90 -11.69
C GLU A 634 -13.47 18.44 -13.06
N GLY A 635 -14.40 19.04 -13.81
CA GLY A 635 -14.14 19.58 -15.15
C GLY A 635 -14.01 18.52 -16.25
N GLN A 636 -14.25 17.24 -15.95
CA GLN A 636 -14.25 16.13 -16.89
C GLN A 636 -15.64 15.52 -17.04
N PRO A 637 -15.99 14.94 -18.19
CA PRO A 637 -17.26 14.25 -18.37
C PRO A 637 -17.34 12.99 -17.49
N ALA A 638 -18.54 12.75 -16.95
CA ALA A 638 -18.90 11.54 -16.22
C ALA A 638 -20.35 11.14 -16.51
N PHE A 639 -20.66 9.87 -16.30
CA PHE A 639 -22.00 9.32 -16.45
C PHE A 639 -22.59 8.97 -15.07
N LEU A 640 -23.78 9.49 -14.78
CA LEU A 640 -24.52 9.27 -13.54
C LEU A 640 -25.41 8.02 -13.66
N LEU A 641 -24.92 6.91 -13.10
CA LEU A 641 -25.61 5.62 -13.14
C LEU A 641 -26.77 5.56 -12.16
N ASP A 642 -26.56 6.02 -10.92
CA ASP A 642 -27.62 6.22 -9.94
C ASP A 642 -27.68 7.66 -9.44
N LYS A 643 -28.90 8.22 -9.36
CA LYS A 643 -29.12 9.62 -8.96
C LYS A 643 -29.14 9.79 -7.44
N ASP A 644 -29.70 8.82 -6.72
CA ASP A 644 -29.99 8.94 -5.29
C ASP A 644 -28.74 8.71 -4.43
N THR A 645 -27.88 7.79 -4.84
CA THR A 645 -26.59 7.51 -4.19
C THR A 645 -25.41 8.12 -4.94
N ARG A 646 -25.67 8.81 -6.05
CA ARG A 646 -24.69 9.52 -6.87
C ARG A 646 -23.55 8.61 -7.37
N ILE A 647 -23.88 7.38 -7.72
CA ILE A 647 -22.93 6.45 -8.34
C ILE A 647 -22.63 6.92 -9.76
N ILE A 648 -21.37 7.23 -10.02
CA ILE A 648 -20.88 7.76 -11.30
C ILE A 648 -19.80 6.87 -11.92
N VAL A 649 -19.69 6.95 -13.25
CA VAL A 649 -18.59 6.40 -14.04
C VAL A 649 -17.87 7.54 -14.71
N THR A 650 -16.59 7.72 -14.40
CA THR A 650 -15.77 8.84 -14.88
C THR A 650 -14.93 8.46 -16.09
N GLN A 651 -14.40 9.47 -16.80
CA GLN A 651 -13.39 9.25 -17.84
C GLN A 651 -12.17 8.45 -17.35
N LYS A 652 -11.75 8.66 -16.09
CA LYS A 652 -10.65 7.91 -15.47
C LYS A 652 -11.00 6.44 -15.31
N ASP A 653 -12.23 6.14 -14.88
CA ASP A 653 -12.69 4.76 -14.71
C ASP A 653 -12.67 3.99 -16.03
N VAL A 654 -13.12 4.63 -17.12
CA VAL A 654 -13.01 4.07 -18.48
C VAL A 654 -11.56 3.77 -18.83
N ARG A 655 -10.62 4.66 -18.47
CA ARG A 655 -9.19 4.46 -18.74
C ARG A 655 -8.59 3.32 -17.94
N GLU A 656 -8.90 3.21 -16.65
CA GLU A 656 -8.46 2.10 -15.80
C GLU A 656 -8.97 0.75 -16.34
N PHE A 657 -10.23 0.71 -16.80
CA PHE A 657 -10.78 -0.50 -17.44
C PHE A 657 -10.07 -0.83 -18.76
N GLN A 658 -9.75 0.17 -19.60
CA GLN A 658 -8.99 -0.05 -20.84
C GLN A 658 -7.62 -0.67 -20.58
N LEU A 659 -6.90 -0.19 -19.57
CA LEU A 659 -5.60 -0.75 -19.18
C LEU A 659 -5.75 -2.21 -18.78
N ALA A 660 -6.75 -2.54 -17.95
CA ALA A 660 -7.00 -3.90 -17.51
C ALA A 660 -7.36 -4.84 -18.66
N LYS A 661 -8.36 -4.46 -19.49
CA LYS A 661 -8.83 -5.29 -20.60
C LYS A 661 -7.78 -5.45 -21.70
N GLY A 662 -7.02 -4.38 -21.97
CA GLY A 662 -5.94 -4.41 -22.96
C GLY A 662 -4.84 -5.38 -22.57
N ALA A 663 -4.54 -5.49 -21.27
CA ALA A 663 -3.51 -6.40 -20.76
C ALA A 663 -3.90 -7.86 -20.99
N ILE A 664 -5.14 -8.24 -20.65
CA ILE A 664 -5.69 -9.58 -20.90
C ILE A 664 -5.68 -9.91 -22.38
N TYR A 665 -6.28 -9.05 -23.21
CA TYR A 665 -6.41 -9.29 -24.65
C TYR A 665 -5.04 -9.43 -25.35
N ALA A 666 -4.08 -8.58 -24.99
CA ALA A 666 -2.73 -8.65 -25.52
C ALA A 666 -1.97 -9.90 -25.04
N GLY A 667 -2.13 -10.29 -23.77
CA GLY A 667 -1.56 -11.53 -23.24
C GLY A 667 -2.01 -12.76 -24.03
N ILE A 668 -3.33 -12.90 -24.26
CA ILE A 668 -3.88 -14.00 -25.06
C ILE A 668 -3.30 -13.95 -26.49
N SER A 669 -3.28 -12.77 -27.10
CA SER A 669 -2.79 -12.58 -28.47
C SER A 669 -1.32 -12.98 -28.63
N ILE A 670 -0.48 -12.67 -27.63
CA ILE A 670 0.93 -13.08 -27.63
C ILE A 670 1.06 -14.59 -27.51
N LEU A 671 0.32 -15.24 -26.61
CA LEU A 671 0.38 -16.71 -26.48
C LEU A 671 -0.04 -17.42 -27.78
N LEU A 672 -1.12 -16.96 -28.42
CA LEU A 672 -1.54 -17.48 -29.74
C LEU A 672 -0.42 -17.35 -30.78
N LYS A 673 0.24 -16.19 -30.85
CA LYS A 673 1.39 -15.96 -31.75
C LYS A 673 2.57 -16.87 -31.44
N GLN A 674 2.88 -17.11 -30.16
CA GLN A 674 3.99 -17.98 -29.75
C GLN A 674 3.75 -19.45 -30.12
N LEU A 675 2.50 -19.93 -30.03
CA LEU A 675 2.13 -21.25 -30.55
C LEU A 675 1.89 -21.28 -32.06
N LYS A 676 1.89 -20.12 -32.73
CA LYS A 676 1.61 -19.96 -34.17
C LYS A 676 0.24 -20.51 -34.56
N ILE A 677 -0.75 -20.28 -33.71
CA ILE A 677 -2.14 -20.68 -33.93
C ILE A 677 -3.07 -19.45 -33.92
N GLY A 678 -4.26 -19.59 -34.48
CA GLY A 678 -5.33 -18.60 -34.44
C GLY A 678 -6.37 -18.90 -33.36
N PRO A 679 -7.27 -17.94 -33.06
CA PRO A 679 -8.40 -18.16 -32.15
C PRO A 679 -9.28 -19.35 -32.52
N SER A 680 -9.41 -19.66 -33.82
CA SER A 680 -10.21 -20.78 -34.34
C SER A 680 -9.64 -22.17 -34.06
N ASP A 681 -8.37 -22.26 -33.66
CA ASP A 681 -7.71 -23.53 -33.33
C ASP A 681 -7.95 -23.95 -31.87
N ILE A 682 -8.61 -23.10 -31.08
CA ILE A 682 -8.90 -23.35 -29.67
C ILE A 682 -10.14 -24.24 -29.54
N GLY A 683 -10.04 -25.31 -28.76
CA GLY A 683 -11.15 -26.21 -28.44
C GLY A 683 -12.08 -25.66 -27.37
N LYS A 684 -11.53 -25.24 -26.21
CA LYS A 684 -12.28 -24.65 -25.11
C LYS A 684 -11.53 -23.48 -24.49
N VAL A 685 -12.30 -22.53 -23.96
CA VAL A 685 -11.80 -21.38 -23.21
C VAL A 685 -12.37 -21.44 -21.79
N TYR A 686 -11.55 -21.89 -20.85
CA TYR A 686 -11.89 -21.94 -19.44
C TYR A 686 -11.73 -20.56 -18.80
N LEU A 687 -12.81 -20.03 -18.24
CA LEU A 687 -12.84 -18.69 -17.63
C LEU A 687 -12.97 -18.85 -16.11
N ALA A 688 -11.91 -18.49 -15.40
CA ALA A 688 -11.77 -18.59 -13.96
C ALA A 688 -11.79 -17.19 -13.30
N GLY A 689 -11.85 -17.20 -11.96
CA GLY A 689 -11.84 -15.99 -11.14
C GLY A 689 -13.24 -15.51 -10.77
N GLY A 690 -13.32 -14.70 -9.71
CA GLY A 690 -14.61 -14.20 -9.19
C GLY A 690 -15.40 -13.38 -10.20
N PHE A 691 -14.70 -12.61 -11.04
CA PHE A 691 -15.30 -11.80 -12.12
C PHE A 691 -15.80 -12.66 -13.29
N GLY A 692 -15.06 -13.72 -13.65
CA GLY A 692 -15.36 -14.55 -14.81
C GLY A 692 -16.72 -15.28 -14.75
N ASN A 693 -17.22 -15.57 -13.55
CA ASN A 693 -18.48 -16.32 -13.38
C ASN A 693 -19.75 -15.50 -13.61
N TYR A 694 -19.64 -14.17 -13.48
CA TYR A 694 -20.79 -13.24 -13.58
C TYR A 694 -20.64 -12.29 -14.78
N LEU A 695 -19.72 -12.63 -15.68
CA LEU A 695 -19.39 -11.87 -16.88
C LEU A 695 -20.52 -12.01 -17.92
N ASP A 696 -21.07 -10.90 -18.40
CA ASP A 696 -21.84 -10.93 -19.65
C ASP A 696 -20.85 -11.08 -20.83
N LEU A 697 -20.86 -12.26 -21.45
CA LEU A 697 -19.95 -12.59 -22.54
C LEU A 697 -20.15 -11.67 -23.75
N THR A 698 -21.38 -11.29 -24.06
CA THR A 698 -21.67 -10.38 -25.18
C THR A 698 -20.99 -9.03 -24.96
N ASN A 699 -21.09 -8.49 -23.74
CA ASN A 699 -20.43 -7.25 -23.37
C ASN A 699 -18.90 -7.40 -23.34
N ALA A 700 -18.37 -8.53 -22.83
CA ALA A 700 -16.95 -8.81 -22.82
C ALA A 700 -16.32 -8.84 -24.23
N PHE A 701 -17.02 -9.43 -25.21
CA PHE A 701 -16.62 -9.38 -26.62
C PHE A 701 -16.73 -7.97 -27.19
N ALA A 702 -17.81 -7.25 -26.88
CA ALA A 702 -18.06 -5.90 -27.38
C ALA A 702 -16.97 -4.89 -26.99
N VAL A 703 -16.38 -5.04 -25.80
CA VAL A 703 -15.28 -4.18 -25.31
C VAL A 703 -13.90 -4.74 -25.65
N LYS A 704 -13.83 -5.87 -26.37
CA LYS A 704 -12.59 -6.63 -26.66
C LYS A 704 -11.77 -6.93 -25.41
N LEU A 705 -12.44 -7.41 -24.34
CA LEU A 705 -11.74 -8.04 -23.22
C LEU A 705 -11.16 -9.38 -23.65
N ILE A 706 -11.91 -10.12 -24.46
CA ILE A 706 -11.57 -11.42 -25.04
C ILE A 706 -11.96 -11.44 -26.52
N GLN A 707 -11.36 -12.34 -27.29
CA GLN A 707 -11.57 -12.52 -28.73
C GLN A 707 -13.00 -12.99 -29.01
N ALA A 708 -13.70 -12.35 -29.96
CA ALA A 708 -15.09 -12.66 -30.29
C ALA A 708 -15.27 -14.08 -30.83
N GLU A 709 -14.21 -14.64 -31.43
CA GLU A 709 -14.12 -16.00 -31.94
C GLU A 709 -14.32 -17.06 -30.84
N PHE A 710 -14.18 -16.69 -29.57
CA PHE A 710 -14.35 -17.60 -28.44
C PHE A 710 -15.79 -17.77 -27.97
N HIS A 711 -16.76 -17.08 -28.58
CA HIS A 711 -18.16 -17.03 -28.13
C HIS A 711 -18.75 -18.38 -27.72
N ASP A 712 -18.61 -19.40 -28.57
CA ASP A 712 -19.20 -20.73 -28.36
C ASP A 712 -18.28 -21.70 -27.60
N LEU A 713 -17.09 -21.22 -27.17
CA LEU A 713 -16.04 -22.04 -26.55
C LEU A 713 -15.87 -21.78 -25.05
N ILE A 714 -16.53 -20.74 -24.51
CA ILE A 714 -16.37 -20.33 -23.12
C ILE A 714 -16.98 -21.36 -22.16
N VAL A 715 -16.18 -21.78 -21.18
CA VAL A 715 -16.59 -22.62 -20.05
C VAL A 715 -16.23 -21.91 -18.74
N PRO A 716 -17.19 -21.29 -18.04
CA PRO A 716 -16.95 -20.73 -16.72
C PRO A 716 -16.63 -21.85 -15.72
N ILE A 717 -15.57 -21.69 -14.93
CA ILE A 717 -15.10 -22.74 -13.99
C ILE A 717 -14.99 -22.31 -12.53
N GLY A 718 -15.53 -21.14 -12.15
CA GLY A 718 -15.59 -20.76 -10.75
C GLY A 718 -14.22 -20.36 -10.18
N ASN A 719 -14.09 -20.54 -8.86
CA ASN A 719 -12.80 -20.57 -8.20
C ASN A 719 -12.06 -21.88 -8.55
N ALA A 720 -11.33 -21.86 -9.66
CA ALA A 720 -10.58 -23.01 -10.17
C ALA A 720 -9.39 -23.38 -9.26
N ALA A 721 -8.68 -22.39 -8.70
CA ALA A 721 -7.58 -22.59 -7.76
C ALA A 721 -8.06 -23.35 -6.50
N GLY A 722 -9.14 -22.87 -5.87
CA GLY A 722 -9.77 -23.54 -4.73
C GLY A 722 -10.29 -24.93 -5.08
N SER A 723 -10.81 -25.14 -6.29
CA SER A 723 -11.20 -26.48 -6.75
C SER A 723 -10.00 -27.42 -6.88
N GLY A 724 -8.88 -26.96 -7.44
CA GLY A 724 -7.66 -27.74 -7.50
C GLY A 724 -7.07 -28.05 -6.13
N ALA A 725 -7.13 -27.11 -5.17
CA ALA A 725 -6.70 -27.34 -3.79
C ALA A 725 -7.49 -28.48 -3.12
N ARG A 726 -8.83 -28.45 -3.28
CA ARG A 726 -9.74 -29.49 -2.78
C ARG A 726 -9.50 -30.84 -3.45
N ILE A 727 -9.27 -30.89 -4.75
CA ILE A 727 -8.97 -32.17 -5.42
C ILE A 727 -7.61 -32.71 -4.95
N ALA A 728 -6.62 -31.83 -4.74
CA ALA A 728 -5.29 -32.22 -4.29
C ALA A 728 -5.28 -32.85 -2.89
N ILE A 729 -6.13 -32.39 -1.97
CA ILE A 729 -6.23 -32.99 -0.63
C ILE A 729 -6.82 -34.41 -0.69
N ALA A 730 -7.79 -34.63 -1.58
CA ALA A 730 -8.49 -35.90 -1.72
C ALA A 730 -7.76 -36.90 -2.65
N SER A 731 -6.80 -36.45 -3.47
CA SER A 731 -6.18 -37.27 -4.52
C SER A 731 -4.67 -37.10 -4.63
N LYS A 732 -3.94 -38.13 -4.19
CA LYS A 732 -2.49 -38.24 -4.45
C LYS A 732 -2.16 -38.29 -5.94
N GLY A 733 -3.03 -38.89 -6.76
CA GLY A 733 -2.85 -38.96 -8.21
C GLY A 733 -2.88 -37.57 -8.86
N PHE A 734 -3.82 -36.73 -8.42
CA PHE A 734 -3.93 -35.34 -8.87
C PHE A 734 -2.69 -34.53 -8.52
N TYR A 735 -2.17 -34.66 -7.30
CA TYR A 735 -0.93 -33.97 -6.92
C TYR A 735 0.26 -34.36 -7.82
N GLN A 736 0.34 -35.62 -8.27
CA GLN A 736 1.37 -36.06 -9.21
C GLN A 736 1.11 -35.57 -10.64
N SER A 737 -0.16 -35.47 -11.08
CA SER A 737 -0.47 -34.89 -12.39
C SER A 737 -0.11 -33.41 -12.45
N LEU A 738 -0.33 -32.64 -11.36
CA LEU A 738 0.11 -31.24 -11.28
C LEU A 738 1.63 -31.08 -11.44
N LYS A 739 2.43 -31.99 -10.88
CA LYS A 739 3.89 -31.97 -11.06
C LYS A 739 4.29 -32.16 -12.52
N LYS A 740 3.63 -33.09 -13.22
CA LYS A 740 3.86 -33.30 -14.66
C LYS A 740 3.39 -32.10 -15.47
N ALA A 741 2.22 -31.56 -15.17
CA ALA A 741 1.69 -30.37 -15.83
C ALA A 741 2.66 -29.18 -15.69
N LYS A 742 3.25 -28.99 -14.51
CA LYS A 742 4.28 -27.96 -14.31
C LYS A 742 5.47 -28.12 -15.26
N GLU A 743 5.95 -29.34 -15.49
CA GLU A 743 7.07 -29.62 -16.39
C GLU A 743 6.72 -29.37 -17.87
N GLN A 744 5.43 -29.42 -18.21
CA GLN A 744 4.91 -29.17 -19.55
C GLN A 744 4.60 -27.70 -19.83
N ILE A 745 4.56 -26.86 -18.78
CA ILE A 745 4.24 -25.43 -18.89
C ILE A 745 5.54 -24.63 -19.01
N GLU A 746 5.69 -23.95 -20.14
CA GLU A 746 6.70 -22.92 -20.33
C GLU A 746 6.13 -21.55 -19.93
N TYR A 747 6.80 -20.83 -19.03
CA TYR A 747 6.39 -19.49 -18.62
C TYR A 747 7.04 -18.42 -19.51
N LEU A 748 6.21 -17.58 -20.12
CA LEU A 748 6.62 -16.47 -20.96
C LEU A 748 6.57 -15.16 -20.15
N GLU A 749 7.74 -14.55 -19.96
CA GLU A 749 7.85 -13.25 -19.33
C GLU A 749 7.53 -12.15 -20.34
N LEU A 750 6.30 -11.62 -20.30
CA LEU A 750 5.79 -10.64 -21.27
C LEU A 750 6.64 -9.37 -21.35
N SER A 751 7.29 -8.97 -20.26
CA SER A 751 8.19 -7.81 -20.25
C SER A 751 9.45 -8.00 -21.12
N LEU A 752 9.81 -9.25 -21.44
CA LEU A 752 10.92 -9.60 -22.32
C LEU A 752 10.47 -9.85 -23.77
N VAL A 753 9.17 -9.81 -24.06
CA VAL A 753 8.61 -10.02 -25.41
C VAL A 753 8.55 -8.68 -26.14
N PRO A 754 9.36 -8.46 -27.20
CA PRO A 754 9.46 -7.15 -27.85
C PRO A 754 8.14 -6.62 -28.41
N GLU A 755 7.26 -7.51 -28.88
CA GLU A 755 5.98 -7.13 -29.48
C GLU A 755 4.88 -6.81 -28.46
N PHE A 756 5.05 -7.20 -27.18
CA PHE A 756 3.98 -7.09 -26.18
C PHE A 756 3.49 -5.66 -25.99
N GLN A 757 4.40 -4.69 -25.89
CA GLN A 757 4.03 -3.29 -25.67
C GLN A 757 3.20 -2.73 -26.85
N ALA A 758 3.56 -3.08 -28.08
CA ALA A 758 2.84 -2.64 -29.27
C ALA A 758 1.44 -3.27 -29.36
N ASP A 759 1.32 -4.56 -29.04
CA ASP A 759 0.03 -5.25 -29.00
C ASP A 759 -0.85 -4.76 -27.85
N TYR A 760 -0.26 -4.49 -26.68
CA TYR A 760 -0.95 -3.91 -25.53
C TYR A 760 -1.56 -2.54 -25.87
N ILE A 761 -0.79 -1.63 -26.49
CA ILE A 761 -1.29 -0.31 -26.90
C ILE A 761 -2.46 -0.45 -27.89
N LYS A 762 -2.35 -1.36 -28.86
CA LYS A 762 -3.45 -1.63 -29.81
C LYS A 762 -4.69 -2.19 -29.12
N ALA A 763 -4.50 -3.01 -28.09
CA ALA A 763 -5.59 -3.63 -27.34
C ALA A 763 -6.35 -2.67 -26.41
N LEU A 764 -5.83 -1.45 -26.17
CA LEU A 764 -6.53 -0.43 -25.37
C LEU A 764 -7.81 0.09 -26.05
N ASP A 765 -7.81 0.19 -27.38
CA ASP A 765 -8.98 0.61 -28.14
C ASP A 765 -10.10 -0.44 -28.05
N PHE A 766 -11.36 0.00 -27.94
CA PHE A 766 -12.53 -0.86 -27.91
C PHE A 766 -12.85 -1.48 -29.28
#